data_AF-A0A285KZB7-F1
#
_entry.id   AF-A0A285KZB7-F1
#
_cell.length_a   1.000
_cell.length_b   1.000
_cell.length_c   1.000
_cell.angle_alpha   90.00
_cell.angle_beta   90.00
_cell.angle_gamma   90.00
#
_symmetry.space_group_name_H-M   'P 1'
#
loop_
_entity.id
_entity.type
_entity.pdbx_description
1 polymer ?
#
loop_
_entity_poly.entity_id
_entity_poly.type
_entity_poly.pdbx_seq_one_letter_code
_entity_poly.pdbx_strand_id
1 'polypeptide(L)'
;MTITTDGQPNQEALSTPFAGVPTEQEATEGVARQTPDLESPFASLLAEAPDSESEEIAEFLESLEDEDFADALEQLIDEAALQHLAEQGAWSGELSEAESFAALESWIEPLAETSERAIDTFAEALEAAHPESLSTAELDQLLERLGETPTLEQESFDQFLGGIIRKVKKFARKAVRAAGKLAGKAIKAVGKLIPIGPLLKRLAKLVRPLLKRVLRTAIGRLPMSVRPLAKTLAARLGLGEAEQQADGATTLAEDFDVEVAALLFAPEAFEEELEAVPEGEEEEEARDAIGELDAGRARLAQQLAELPADATPTAEIQQFIPLVLAVRPLIKLGISIIGRDKVVRFLAARVAGLIKGLVGAQGARLLSPPLVDAGLRIFGFEGPEGQENLSGEALASTVEGTVLRTLDMLPPEAFEDELQVDAAVQTAFAEAAGAYLPDQLLREDLAERETAGEGGVWVLLPRATRPRYRFRKFTRVYAVPLTRQMARRVPWWDGGSLEDHLLDRGVERWPVQTEIDLYEALPGTQIGHFTQDETLPTGERPSSDEFQPLTPDIAGQLLREPALGKSLPARVSPLGRPRPTAGSRYFRIRSTGLPRSRGPRMRRRRVLVQLSLLRRQLTVTFRLSERQAQQLLTRLQPAARGARRDLPTVLSALRKRFVPRLSGILVHRLMRRGLMRDAAAAGQAADRIGASVTAALSQFLTEGAAQLAAAVQDPANGVSISVTFSGVTKDALQGSLPPGKVTVTPGWRSRD
;
A
#
# COMPACT_ATOMS: atom_id res chain seq x y z
N MET A 1 30.47 76.39 -20.55
CA MET A 1 31.30 76.45 -19.33
C MET A 1 30.78 75.38 -18.37
N THR A 2 31.47 74.23 -18.39
CA THR A 2 31.66 73.19 -17.33
C THR A 2 30.41 72.65 -16.59
N ILE A 3 29.69 71.59 -17.02
CA ILE A 3 29.95 70.10 -17.11
C ILE A 3 29.42 69.36 -15.85
N THR A 4 28.17 68.80 -15.85
CA THR A 4 27.71 67.36 -16.00
C THR A 4 27.83 66.51 -14.70
N THR A 5 26.93 65.62 -14.23
CA THR A 5 25.69 64.95 -14.73
C THR A 5 24.92 64.29 -13.54
N ASP A 6 23.63 64.00 -13.76
CA ASP A 6 22.58 63.22 -13.06
C ASP A 6 22.98 61.91 -12.31
N GLY A 7 22.18 61.28 -11.43
CA GLY A 7 20.77 61.43 -11.03
C GLY A 7 20.39 60.37 -9.96
N GLN A 8 19.31 60.60 -9.20
CA GLN A 8 18.76 59.70 -8.15
C GLN A 8 17.91 58.53 -8.72
N PRO A 9 17.59 57.51 -7.90
CA PRO A 9 16.27 57.50 -7.24
C PRO A 9 16.25 57.00 -5.77
N ASN A 10 15.15 57.38 -5.09
CA ASN A 10 14.69 57.01 -3.74
C ASN A 10 14.70 55.49 -3.43
N GLN A 11 15.04 55.14 -2.18
CA GLN A 11 14.71 53.86 -1.54
C GLN A 11 13.65 54.07 -0.46
N GLU A 12 12.51 53.40 -0.62
CA GLU A 12 11.44 53.26 0.37
C GLU A 12 11.78 52.18 1.39
N ALA A 13 11.38 52.43 2.65
CA ALA A 13 11.59 51.57 3.80
C ALA A 13 10.61 50.37 3.80
N LEU A 14 11.11 49.17 4.09
CA LEU A 14 10.31 48.00 4.44
C LEU A 14 10.35 47.78 5.95
N SER A 15 9.18 47.95 6.59
CA SER A 15 8.92 47.68 8.01
C SER A 15 8.25 46.33 8.21
N THR A 16 8.71 45.57 9.21
CA THR A 16 8.27 44.23 9.60
C THR A 16 7.07 44.26 10.56
N PRO A 17 6.07 43.36 10.46
CA PRO A 17 4.91 43.35 11.36
C PRO A 17 4.97 42.29 12.48
N PHE A 18 6.15 41.97 13.04
CA PHE A 18 6.23 41.22 14.31
C PHE A 18 6.56 42.18 15.46
N ALA A 19 5.66 42.31 16.43
CA ALA A 19 5.88 43.09 17.65
C ALA A 19 5.93 42.16 18.88
N GLY A 20 7.06 42.21 19.58
CA GLY A 20 7.30 41.54 20.85
C GLY A 20 6.78 42.31 22.06
N VAL A 21 6.63 41.61 23.17
CA VAL A 21 6.22 42.14 24.48
C VAL A 21 7.27 41.68 25.53
N PRO A 22 7.66 42.54 26.48
CA PRO A 22 8.90 42.39 27.26
C PRO A 22 8.77 41.43 28.46
N THR A 23 9.91 40.88 28.86
CA THR A 23 10.07 40.02 30.05
C THR A 23 10.59 40.85 31.22
N GLU A 24 9.78 41.02 32.27
CA GLU A 24 10.23 41.50 33.59
C GLU A 24 10.51 40.30 34.50
N GLN A 25 11.69 40.31 35.12
CA GLN A 25 12.11 39.39 36.16
C GLN A 25 11.65 39.95 37.52
N GLU A 26 10.85 39.17 38.26
CA GLU A 26 10.77 39.30 39.71
C GLU A 26 11.09 37.95 40.36
N ALA A 27 12.01 38.02 41.32
CA ALA A 27 12.39 36.94 42.21
C ALA A 27 11.38 36.86 43.37
N THR A 28 10.88 35.68 43.68
CA THR A 28 10.31 35.38 44.99
C THR A 28 10.71 33.98 45.45
N GLU A 29 11.19 33.96 46.69
CA GLU A 29 11.62 32.84 47.50
C GLU A 29 10.51 31.81 47.78
N GLY A 30 10.95 30.63 48.22
CA GLY A 30 10.17 29.40 48.23
C GLY A 30 9.02 29.32 49.23
N VAL A 31 8.04 28.51 48.82
CA VAL A 31 7.16 27.75 49.71
C VAL A 31 7.02 26.35 49.12
N ALA A 32 7.53 25.35 49.84
CA ALA A 32 7.34 23.95 49.54
C ALA A 32 5.84 23.61 49.52
N ARG A 33 5.27 23.40 48.33
CA ARG A 33 4.01 22.68 48.18
C ARG A 33 4.35 21.22 47.93
N GLN A 34 4.19 20.43 48.99
CA GLN A 34 4.07 18.99 48.91
C GLN A 34 2.95 18.66 47.93
N THR A 35 3.29 18.17 46.74
CA THR A 35 2.37 17.39 45.92
C THR A 35 2.25 16.03 46.60
N PRO A 36 1.03 15.57 46.95
CA PRO A 36 0.88 14.17 47.33
C PRO A 36 1.29 13.32 46.13
N ASP A 37 2.17 12.35 46.39
CA ASP A 37 2.44 11.25 45.47
C ASP A 37 1.11 10.63 45.05
N LEU A 38 0.64 11.00 43.86
CA LEU A 38 -0.32 10.20 43.12
C LEU A 38 0.49 9.09 42.47
N GLU A 39 0.89 8.12 43.28
CA GLU A 39 1.18 6.77 42.82
C GLU A 39 -0.08 6.27 42.10
N SER A 40 -0.06 6.42 40.78
CA SER A 40 -1.07 5.82 39.91
C SER A 40 -1.05 4.31 40.16
N PRO A 41 -2.19 3.67 40.47
CA PRO A 41 -2.28 2.22 40.64
C PRO A 41 -1.97 1.43 39.34
N PHE A 42 -1.69 2.14 38.24
CA PHE A 42 -1.23 1.57 36.96
C PHE A 42 0.31 1.54 36.82
N ALA A 43 1.07 2.23 37.68
CA ALA A 43 2.53 2.24 37.61
C ALA A 43 3.15 0.91 38.12
N SER A 44 2.46 0.19 39.02
CA SER A 44 2.88 -1.10 39.54
C SER A 44 2.67 -2.28 38.58
N LEU A 45 1.81 -2.14 37.55
CA LEU A 45 1.55 -3.20 36.56
C LEU A 45 2.55 -3.24 35.39
N LEU A 46 3.40 -2.22 35.25
CA LEU A 46 4.45 -2.16 34.22
C LEU A 46 5.81 -2.71 34.71
N ALA A 47 5.91 -3.07 35.99
CA ALA A 47 7.13 -3.58 36.63
C ALA A 47 7.14 -5.11 36.83
N GLU A 48 6.02 -5.79 36.60
CA GLU A 48 5.99 -7.26 36.57
C GLU A 48 6.61 -7.74 35.26
N ALA A 49 7.63 -8.61 35.37
CA ALA A 49 8.13 -9.35 34.22
C ALA A 49 6.94 -10.07 33.56
N PRO A 50 6.79 -10.05 32.23
CA PRO A 50 5.70 -10.74 31.58
C PRO A 50 5.71 -12.21 32.03
N ASP A 51 4.53 -12.74 32.39
CA ASP A 51 4.39 -14.14 32.72
C ASP A 51 4.99 -15.01 31.60
N SER A 52 5.61 -16.14 31.96
CA SER A 52 6.27 -17.05 31.00
C SER A 52 5.35 -17.47 29.84
N GLU A 53 4.03 -17.44 30.03
CA GLU A 53 3.04 -17.72 28.99
C GLU A 53 2.87 -16.56 28.00
N SER A 54 2.83 -15.31 28.49
CA SER A 54 2.76 -14.10 27.65
C SER A 54 4.01 -13.95 26.77
N GLU A 55 5.19 -14.29 27.28
CA GLU A 55 6.41 -14.37 26.47
C GLU A 55 6.32 -15.43 25.38
N GLU A 56 5.76 -16.62 25.68
CA GLU A 56 5.62 -17.71 24.71
C GLU A 56 4.61 -17.41 23.59
N ILE A 57 3.53 -16.67 23.91
CA ILE A 57 2.51 -16.20 22.96
C ILE A 57 3.13 -15.17 22.01
N ALA A 58 3.77 -14.13 22.55
CA ALA A 58 4.33 -13.08 21.72
C ALA A 58 5.51 -13.58 20.87
N GLU A 59 6.28 -14.57 21.36
CA GLU A 59 7.33 -15.22 20.54
C GLU A 59 6.72 -16.02 19.38
N PHE A 60 5.53 -16.61 19.59
CA PHE A 60 4.82 -17.34 18.55
C PHE A 60 4.21 -16.41 17.50
N LEU A 61 3.51 -15.35 17.92
CA LEU A 61 2.96 -14.32 17.02
C LEU A 61 4.04 -13.75 16.11
N GLU A 62 5.20 -13.43 16.69
CA GLU A 62 6.32 -12.92 15.91
C GLU A 62 6.90 -13.97 14.94
N SER A 63 6.88 -15.24 15.32
CA SER A 63 7.28 -16.32 14.41
C SER A 63 6.30 -16.48 13.25
N LEU A 64 5.02 -16.13 13.43
CA LEU A 64 3.99 -16.22 12.40
C LEU A 64 4.08 -15.08 11.38
N GLU A 65 4.58 -13.89 11.77
CA GLU A 65 4.76 -12.74 10.90
C GLU A 65 5.48 -13.14 9.60
N ASP A 66 4.80 -12.94 8.47
CA ASP A 66 5.27 -13.31 7.13
C ASP A 66 4.91 -12.20 6.13
N GLU A 67 5.90 -11.39 5.75
CA GLU A 67 5.71 -10.33 4.77
C GLU A 67 5.35 -10.87 3.38
N ASP A 68 5.87 -12.06 3.00
CA ASP A 68 5.53 -12.68 1.72
C ASP A 68 4.05 -13.12 1.72
N PHE A 69 3.47 -13.45 2.89
CA PHE A 69 2.03 -13.74 3.02
C PHE A 69 1.17 -12.48 2.94
N ALA A 70 1.58 -11.38 3.57
CA ALA A 70 0.89 -10.10 3.43
C ALA A 70 0.88 -9.61 1.96
N ASP A 71 1.99 -9.79 1.23
CA ASP A 71 2.05 -9.48 -0.20
C ASP A 71 1.13 -10.39 -1.03
N ALA A 72 1.01 -11.67 -0.67
CA ALA A 72 0.09 -12.60 -1.33
C ALA A 72 -1.38 -12.22 -1.10
N LEU A 73 -1.73 -11.79 0.12
CA LEU A 73 -3.07 -11.25 0.43
C LEU A 73 -3.37 -9.99 -0.38
N GLU A 74 -2.43 -9.05 -0.49
CA GLU A 74 -2.62 -7.84 -1.30
C GLU A 74 -2.82 -8.18 -2.78
N GLN A 75 -2.08 -9.16 -3.32
CA GLN A 75 -2.31 -9.64 -4.69
C GLN A 75 -3.71 -10.26 -4.85
N LEU A 76 -4.17 -11.03 -3.87
CA LEU A 76 -5.49 -11.64 -3.91
C LEU A 76 -6.61 -10.58 -3.82
N ILE A 77 -6.41 -9.51 -3.03
CA ILE A 77 -7.30 -8.34 -2.98
C ILE A 77 -7.35 -7.65 -4.35
N ASP A 78 -6.19 -7.40 -4.97
CA ASP A 78 -6.10 -6.78 -6.30
C ASP A 78 -6.83 -7.61 -7.36
N GLU A 79 -6.65 -8.94 -7.34
CA GLU A 79 -7.28 -9.84 -8.31
C GLU A 79 -8.79 -9.99 -8.05
N ALA A 80 -9.23 -10.05 -6.79
CA ALA A 80 -10.66 -10.04 -6.46
C ALA A 80 -11.34 -8.73 -6.90
N ALA A 81 -10.67 -7.58 -6.70
CA ALA A 81 -11.17 -6.28 -7.13
C ALA A 81 -11.29 -6.19 -8.66
N LEU A 82 -10.31 -6.76 -9.37
CA LEU A 82 -10.35 -6.92 -10.82
C LEU A 82 -11.57 -7.75 -11.28
N GLN A 83 -11.79 -8.93 -10.68
CA GLN A 83 -12.92 -9.80 -11.04
C GLN A 83 -14.26 -9.12 -10.75
N HIS A 84 -14.39 -8.48 -9.59
CA HIS A 84 -15.59 -7.75 -9.21
C HIS A 84 -15.95 -6.67 -10.25
N LEU A 85 -14.95 -5.88 -10.67
CA LEU A 85 -15.16 -4.85 -11.69
C LEU A 85 -15.54 -5.46 -13.05
N ALA A 86 -14.93 -6.59 -13.42
CA ALA A 86 -15.23 -7.29 -14.67
C ALA A 86 -16.68 -7.80 -14.71
N GLU A 87 -17.13 -8.40 -13.62
CA GLU A 87 -18.49 -8.94 -13.48
C GLU A 87 -19.53 -7.83 -13.51
N GLN A 88 -19.29 -6.72 -12.81
CA GLN A 88 -20.20 -5.57 -12.85
C GLN A 88 -20.35 -4.97 -14.26
N GLY A 89 -19.32 -5.06 -15.11
CA GLY A 89 -19.35 -4.58 -16.48
C GLY A 89 -19.97 -5.55 -17.50
N ALA A 90 -20.04 -6.85 -17.19
CA ALA A 90 -20.42 -7.89 -18.14
C ALA A 90 -21.95 -8.09 -18.30
N TRP A 91 -22.75 -7.69 -17.31
CA TRP A 91 -24.19 -7.96 -17.26
C TRP A 91 -25.02 -6.73 -17.65
N SER A 92 -26.05 -6.94 -18.47
CA SER A 92 -26.99 -5.89 -18.87
C SER A 92 -28.07 -5.57 -17.82
N GLY A 93 -28.26 -6.47 -16.84
CA GLY A 93 -29.08 -6.27 -15.64
C GLY A 93 -28.26 -5.76 -14.45
N GLU A 94 -28.90 -5.15 -13.45
CA GLU A 94 -28.22 -4.91 -12.17
C GLU A 94 -28.06 -6.27 -11.49
N LEU A 95 -26.82 -6.76 -11.41
CA LEU A 95 -26.51 -7.76 -10.40
C LEU A 95 -26.69 -7.06 -9.06
N SER A 96 -27.50 -7.67 -8.19
CA SER A 96 -27.49 -7.29 -6.80
C SER A 96 -26.08 -7.45 -6.24
N GLU A 97 -25.77 -6.67 -5.21
CA GLU A 97 -24.48 -6.79 -4.54
C GLU A 97 -24.25 -8.21 -4.01
N ALA A 98 -25.32 -8.87 -3.55
CA ALA A 98 -25.31 -10.26 -3.12
C ALA A 98 -24.91 -11.22 -4.25
N GLU A 99 -25.43 -11.05 -5.46
CA GLU A 99 -25.04 -11.88 -6.62
C GLU A 99 -23.58 -11.65 -7.04
N SER A 100 -23.13 -10.40 -7.02
CA SER A 100 -21.72 -10.07 -7.31
C SER A 100 -20.78 -10.66 -6.26
N PHE A 101 -21.19 -10.66 -5.00
CA PHE A 101 -20.41 -11.26 -3.91
C PHE A 101 -20.40 -12.80 -4.02
N ALA A 102 -21.54 -13.43 -4.34
CA ALA A 102 -21.62 -14.86 -4.56
C ALA A 102 -20.77 -15.34 -5.74
N ALA A 103 -20.66 -14.53 -6.81
CA ALA A 103 -19.77 -14.81 -7.94
C ALA A 103 -18.29 -14.78 -7.52
N LEU A 104 -17.88 -13.80 -6.72
CA LEU A 104 -16.54 -13.75 -6.12
C LEU A 104 -16.27 -14.93 -5.17
N GLU A 105 -17.25 -15.33 -4.36
CA GLU A 105 -17.14 -16.51 -3.50
C GLU A 105 -16.93 -17.79 -4.34
N SER A 106 -17.69 -17.94 -5.43
CA SER A 106 -17.51 -19.04 -6.38
C SER A 106 -16.12 -19.04 -7.04
N TRP A 107 -15.60 -17.86 -7.40
CA TRP A 107 -14.25 -17.72 -7.98
C TRP A 107 -13.14 -18.12 -7.00
N ILE A 108 -13.27 -17.81 -5.71
CA ILE A 108 -12.25 -18.08 -4.69
C ILE A 108 -12.38 -19.48 -4.07
N GLU A 109 -13.50 -20.16 -4.27
CA GLU A 109 -13.79 -21.49 -3.69
C GLU A 109 -12.70 -22.55 -3.97
N PRO A 110 -12.12 -22.67 -5.18
CA PRO A 110 -11.06 -23.64 -5.43
C PRO A 110 -9.82 -23.43 -4.54
N LEU A 111 -9.52 -22.17 -4.18
CA LEU A 111 -8.44 -21.83 -3.25
C LEU A 111 -8.78 -22.23 -1.82
N ALA A 112 -10.04 -22.01 -1.40
CA ALA A 112 -10.53 -22.40 -0.08
C ALA A 112 -10.43 -23.92 0.10
N GLU A 113 -11.02 -24.70 -0.82
CA GLU A 113 -10.99 -26.17 -0.76
C GLU A 113 -9.56 -26.73 -0.78
N THR A 114 -8.70 -26.16 -1.63
CA THR A 114 -7.31 -26.63 -1.74
C THR A 114 -6.52 -26.33 -0.48
N SER A 115 -6.75 -25.18 0.14
CA SER A 115 -6.11 -24.80 1.41
C SER A 115 -6.58 -25.67 2.56
N GLU A 116 -7.89 -25.91 2.68
CA GLU A 116 -8.47 -26.80 3.69
C GLU A 116 -7.95 -28.23 3.54
N ARG A 117 -8.00 -28.77 2.31
CA ARG A 117 -7.48 -30.12 2.01
C ARG A 117 -5.99 -30.24 2.31
N ALA A 118 -5.20 -29.21 2.03
CA ALA A 118 -3.78 -29.20 2.40
C ALA A 118 -3.63 -29.29 3.93
N ILE A 119 -4.36 -28.48 4.70
CA ILE A 119 -4.30 -28.50 6.17
C ILE A 119 -4.79 -29.84 6.73
N ASP A 120 -5.86 -30.41 6.18
CA ASP A 120 -6.36 -31.74 6.57
C ASP A 120 -5.33 -32.83 6.31
N THR A 121 -4.61 -32.75 5.19
CA THR A 121 -3.50 -33.67 4.88
C THR A 121 -2.40 -33.58 5.94
N PHE A 122 -2.07 -32.37 6.40
CA PHE A 122 -1.15 -32.18 7.54
C PHE A 122 -1.71 -32.78 8.83
N ALA A 123 -3.00 -32.57 9.11
CA ALA A 123 -3.65 -33.09 10.31
C ALA A 123 -3.62 -34.62 10.34
N GLU A 124 -4.02 -35.28 9.25
CA GLU A 124 -4.02 -36.74 9.11
C GLU A 124 -2.61 -37.33 9.19
N ALA A 125 -1.65 -36.72 8.49
CA ALA A 125 -0.27 -37.21 8.47
C ALA A 125 0.41 -37.07 9.85
N LEU A 126 0.14 -35.98 10.57
CA LEU A 126 0.62 -35.82 11.95
C LEU A 126 -0.09 -36.77 12.90
N GLU A 127 -1.42 -36.92 12.83
CA GLU A 127 -2.17 -37.91 13.63
C GLU A 127 -1.60 -39.33 13.43
N ALA A 128 -1.31 -39.73 12.19
CA ALA A 128 -0.76 -41.04 11.88
C ALA A 128 0.71 -41.23 12.32
N ALA A 129 1.50 -40.17 12.33
CA ALA A 129 2.92 -40.22 12.66
C ALA A 129 3.24 -40.15 14.16
N HIS A 130 2.23 -39.95 15.02
CA HIS A 130 2.39 -39.83 16.48
C HIS A 130 3.48 -38.80 16.84
N PRO A 131 3.20 -37.49 16.70
CA PRO A 131 4.22 -36.45 16.64
C PRO A 131 5.00 -36.30 17.96
N GLU A 132 4.46 -36.79 19.07
CA GLU A 132 5.14 -36.94 20.36
C GLU A 132 6.34 -37.89 20.34
N SER A 133 6.38 -38.81 19.38
CA SER A 133 7.46 -39.80 19.21
C SER A 133 8.55 -39.34 18.24
N LEU A 134 8.28 -38.28 17.46
CA LEU A 134 9.20 -37.76 16.47
C LEU A 134 10.22 -36.83 17.11
N SER A 135 11.49 -36.97 16.74
CA SER A 135 12.48 -35.93 16.99
C SER A 135 12.14 -34.65 16.23
N THR A 136 12.68 -33.51 16.67
CA THR A 136 12.48 -32.23 15.97
C THR A 136 12.94 -32.29 14.51
N ALA A 137 14.00 -33.04 14.21
CA ALA A 137 14.52 -33.19 12.86
C ALA A 137 13.62 -34.08 11.97
N GLU A 138 13.05 -35.16 12.52
CA GLU A 138 12.10 -36.01 11.80
C GLU A 138 10.78 -35.27 11.54
N LEU A 139 10.32 -34.47 12.52
CA LEU A 139 9.17 -33.60 12.35
C LEU A 139 9.41 -32.59 11.22
N ASP A 140 10.58 -31.93 11.19
CA ASP A 140 10.91 -30.98 10.14
C ASP A 140 10.96 -31.64 8.75
N GLN A 141 11.51 -32.85 8.63
CA GLN A 141 11.52 -33.60 7.38
C GLN A 141 10.11 -34.01 6.93
N LEU A 142 9.26 -34.45 7.87
CA LEU A 142 7.87 -34.80 7.60
C LEU A 142 7.09 -33.58 7.11
N LEU A 143 7.19 -32.46 7.83
CA LEU A 143 6.54 -31.20 7.45
C LEU A 143 7.03 -30.69 6.10
N GLU A 144 8.32 -30.84 5.79
CA GLU A 144 8.86 -30.40 4.50
C GLU A 144 8.29 -31.21 3.33
N ARG A 145 8.21 -32.54 3.49
CA ARG A 145 7.61 -33.44 2.50
C ARG A 145 6.11 -33.15 2.28
N LEU A 146 5.38 -32.81 3.35
CA LEU A 146 3.96 -32.46 3.25
C LEU A 146 3.72 -31.06 2.69
N GLY A 147 4.75 -30.21 2.69
CA GLY A 147 4.63 -28.81 2.29
C GLY A 147 4.74 -28.53 0.80
N GLU A 148 4.73 -29.55 -0.05
CA GLU A 148 4.69 -29.38 -1.50
C GLU A 148 3.33 -28.78 -1.89
N THR A 149 3.33 -27.53 -2.35
CA THR A 149 2.13 -26.82 -2.77
C THR A 149 1.64 -27.36 -4.12
N PRO A 150 0.36 -27.75 -4.27
CA PRO A 150 -0.22 -27.96 -5.59
C PRO A 150 -0.19 -26.65 -6.37
N THR A 151 0.09 -26.75 -7.67
CA THR A 151 0.03 -25.61 -8.60
C THR A 151 -1.40 -25.39 -9.07
N LEU A 152 -1.93 -24.21 -8.81
CA LEU A 152 -3.22 -23.73 -9.29
C LEU A 152 -3.02 -22.90 -10.57
N GLU A 153 -4.10 -22.62 -11.28
CA GLU A 153 -4.03 -21.86 -12.55
C GLU A 153 -3.62 -20.39 -12.34
N GLN A 154 -3.79 -19.88 -11.11
CA GLN A 154 -3.53 -18.50 -10.74
C GLN A 154 -2.36 -18.39 -9.77
N GLU A 155 -1.41 -17.53 -10.10
CA GLU A 155 -0.20 -17.37 -9.30
C GLU A 155 -0.47 -16.77 -7.90
N SER A 156 -1.46 -15.88 -7.77
CA SER A 156 -1.90 -15.37 -6.47
C SER A 156 -2.33 -16.49 -5.53
N PHE A 157 -3.00 -17.51 -6.07
CA PHE A 157 -3.49 -18.67 -5.33
C PHE A 157 -2.31 -19.51 -4.83
N ASP A 158 -1.31 -19.76 -5.69
CA ASP A 158 -0.09 -20.47 -5.31
C ASP A 158 0.69 -19.74 -4.20
N GLN A 159 0.82 -18.42 -4.31
CA GLN A 159 1.53 -17.60 -3.32
C GLN A 159 0.81 -17.58 -1.98
N PHE A 160 -0.52 -17.44 -1.99
CA PHE A 160 -1.36 -17.52 -0.79
C PHE A 160 -1.24 -18.89 -0.14
N LEU A 161 -1.44 -19.97 -0.90
CA LEU A 161 -1.38 -21.34 -0.41
C LEU A 161 -0.01 -21.66 0.18
N GLY A 162 1.06 -21.25 -0.49
CA GLY A 162 2.42 -21.36 0.04
C GLY A 162 2.62 -20.61 1.35
N GLY A 163 1.95 -19.46 1.54
CA GLY A 163 1.97 -18.72 2.80
C GLY A 163 1.18 -19.41 3.93
N ILE A 164 -0.02 -19.91 3.63
CA ILE A 164 -0.82 -20.71 4.57
C ILE A 164 -0.03 -21.95 5.02
N ILE A 165 0.54 -22.71 4.10
CA ILE A 165 1.33 -23.91 4.43
C ILE A 165 2.52 -23.55 5.33
N ARG A 166 3.20 -22.42 5.09
CA ARG A 166 4.27 -21.94 6.00
C ARG A 166 3.74 -21.67 7.41
N LYS A 167 2.58 -21.02 7.55
CA LYS A 167 1.96 -20.76 8.85
C LYS A 167 1.51 -22.06 9.54
N VAL A 168 0.98 -23.03 8.79
CA VAL A 168 0.63 -24.37 9.27
C VAL A 168 1.86 -25.12 9.78
N LYS A 169 2.98 -25.12 9.03
CA LYS A 169 4.25 -25.71 9.49
C LYS A 169 4.73 -25.07 10.78
N LYS A 170 4.70 -23.73 10.88
CA LYS A 170 5.09 -22.99 12.10
C LYS A 170 4.19 -23.34 13.29
N PHE A 171 2.87 -23.40 13.07
CA PHE A 171 1.89 -23.81 14.06
C PHE A 171 2.13 -25.24 14.55
N ALA A 172 2.26 -26.21 13.64
CA ALA A 172 2.53 -27.61 13.97
C ALA A 172 3.82 -27.77 14.79
N ARG A 173 4.92 -27.11 14.37
CA ARG A 173 6.19 -27.09 15.13
C ARG A 173 6.00 -26.56 16.56
N LYS A 174 5.25 -25.47 16.74
CA LYS A 174 5.01 -24.89 18.06
C LYS A 174 4.11 -25.79 18.91
N ALA A 175 3.04 -26.34 18.35
CA ALA A 175 2.10 -27.22 19.04
C ALA A 175 2.79 -28.50 19.56
N VAL A 176 3.63 -29.15 18.73
CA VAL A 176 4.42 -30.32 19.16
C VAL A 176 5.40 -29.95 20.29
N ARG A 177 6.11 -28.82 20.17
CA ARG A 177 7.02 -28.35 21.23
C ARG A 177 6.31 -28.02 22.53
N ALA A 178 5.12 -27.43 22.47
CA ALA A 178 4.29 -27.15 23.65
C ALA A 178 3.84 -28.45 24.33
N ALA A 179 3.40 -29.46 23.56
CA ALA A 179 3.05 -30.77 24.08
C ALA A 179 4.25 -31.47 24.76
N GLY A 180 5.45 -31.39 24.16
CA GLY A 180 6.68 -31.95 24.74
C GLY A 180 7.11 -31.28 26.05
N LYS A 181 6.95 -29.95 26.17
CA LYS A 181 7.24 -29.20 27.42
C LYS A 181 6.31 -29.60 28.57
N LEU A 182 5.04 -29.89 28.28
CA LEU A 182 4.06 -30.35 29.26
C LEU A 182 4.37 -31.78 29.75
N ALA A 183 4.91 -32.65 28.90
CA ALA A 183 5.38 -33.99 29.30
C ALA A 183 6.65 -33.96 30.17
N GLY A 184 7.51 -32.94 30.03
CA GLY A 184 8.76 -32.80 30.78
C GLY A 184 8.62 -32.23 32.20
N LYS A 185 7.51 -31.55 32.51
CA LYS A 185 7.20 -31.10 33.88
C LYS A 185 6.39 -32.20 34.57
N ALA A 186 6.97 -32.84 35.59
CA ALA A 186 6.42 -33.98 36.33
C ALA A 186 5.15 -33.66 37.15
N ILE A 187 4.08 -33.20 36.51
CA ILE A 187 2.76 -33.07 37.11
C ILE A 187 1.97 -34.31 36.71
N LYS A 188 1.80 -35.23 37.68
CA LYS A 188 1.03 -36.48 37.58
C LYS A 188 -0.49 -36.24 37.52
N ALA A 189 -0.94 -35.35 36.65
CA ALA A 189 -2.35 -35.16 36.35
C ALA A 189 -2.58 -35.44 34.85
N VAL A 190 -2.99 -36.67 34.58
CA VAL A 190 -3.82 -37.12 33.43
C VAL A 190 -3.70 -36.30 32.13
N GLY A 191 -2.87 -36.78 31.20
CA GLY A 191 -3.31 -37.13 29.84
C GLY A 191 -4.18 -36.16 29.05
N LYS A 192 -3.90 -34.84 29.05
CA LYS A 192 -4.37 -33.97 27.96
C LYS A 192 -3.24 -33.76 26.97
N LEU A 193 -3.05 -34.78 26.12
CA LEU A 193 -2.37 -34.62 24.83
C LEU A 193 -3.01 -33.42 24.14
N ILE A 194 -2.22 -32.42 23.73
CA ILE A 194 -2.71 -31.38 22.83
C ILE A 194 -3.07 -32.11 21.52
N PRO A 195 -4.35 -32.20 21.14
CA PRO A 195 -4.75 -32.97 19.98
C PRO A 195 -4.46 -32.13 18.73
N ILE A 196 -3.23 -32.23 18.22
CA ILE A 196 -2.72 -31.39 17.12
C ILE A 196 -3.59 -31.53 15.88
N GLY A 197 -4.07 -32.74 15.57
CA GLY A 197 -4.96 -32.99 14.45
C GLY A 197 -6.27 -32.19 14.54
N PRO A 198 -7.05 -32.29 15.63
CA PRO A 198 -8.20 -31.41 15.87
C PRO A 198 -7.88 -29.91 15.84
N LEU A 199 -6.72 -29.47 16.34
CA LEU A 199 -6.32 -28.06 16.25
C LEU A 199 -6.03 -27.62 14.80
N LEU A 200 -5.40 -28.47 13.98
CA LEU A 200 -5.19 -28.21 12.56
C LEU A 200 -6.51 -28.21 11.79
N LYS A 201 -7.44 -29.10 12.10
CA LYS A 201 -8.81 -29.06 11.55
C LYS A 201 -9.54 -27.76 11.91
N ARG A 202 -9.27 -27.18 13.09
CA ARG A 202 -9.79 -25.84 13.45
C ARG A 202 -9.07 -24.72 12.70
N LEU A 203 -7.76 -24.84 12.48
CA LEU A 203 -7.00 -23.92 11.63
C LEU A 203 -7.52 -23.90 10.19
N ALA A 204 -7.92 -25.06 9.64
CA ALA A 204 -8.56 -25.14 8.33
C ALA A 204 -9.83 -24.28 8.26
N LYS A 205 -10.64 -24.27 9.34
CA LYS A 205 -11.86 -23.45 9.43
C LYS A 205 -11.60 -21.93 9.42
N LEU A 206 -10.37 -21.47 9.65
CA LEU A 206 -10.00 -20.05 9.55
C LEU A 206 -9.74 -19.57 8.12
N VAL A 207 -9.55 -20.48 7.17
CA VAL A 207 -9.26 -20.13 5.78
C VAL A 207 -10.42 -19.37 5.14
N ARG A 208 -11.65 -19.89 5.22
CA ARG A 208 -12.84 -19.26 4.62
C ARG A 208 -13.12 -17.87 5.20
N PRO A 209 -13.13 -17.65 6.53
CA PRO A 209 -13.24 -16.31 7.10
C PRO A 209 -12.18 -15.33 6.60
N LEU A 210 -10.92 -15.77 6.47
CA LEU A 210 -9.86 -14.93 5.91
C LEU A 210 -10.16 -14.55 4.45
N LEU A 211 -10.52 -15.51 3.60
CA LEU A 211 -10.85 -15.28 2.19
C LEU A 211 -12.09 -14.36 2.07
N LYS A 212 -13.11 -14.54 2.91
CA LYS A 212 -14.29 -13.66 2.95
C LYS A 212 -13.91 -12.22 3.31
N ARG A 213 -12.98 -12.03 4.25
CA ARG A 213 -12.44 -10.70 4.59
C ARG A 213 -11.61 -10.09 3.44
N VAL A 214 -10.86 -10.91 2.70
CA VAL A 214 -10.15 -10.48 1.48
C VAL A 214 -11.16 -9.97 0.44
N LEU A 215 -12.22 -10.72 0.17
CA LEU A 215 -13.29 -10.31 -0.76
C LEU A 215 -13.96 -9.00 -0.30
N ARG A 216 -14.32 -8.89 0.99
CA ARG A 216 -14.87 -7.66 1.57
C ARG A 216 -13.93 -6.47 1.39
N THR A 217 -12.64 -6.67 1.65
CA THR A 217 -11.62 -5.62 1.47
C THR A 217 -11.49 -5.20 0.01
N ALA A 218 -11.56 -6.16 -0.93
CA ALA A 218 -11.49 -5.90 -2.36
C ALA A 218 -12.67 -5.04 -2.87
N ILE A 219 -13.88 -5.28 -2.35
CA ILE A 219 -15.07 -4.46 -2.66
C ILE A 219 -15.16 -3.15 -1.86
N GLY A 220 -14.15 -2.82 -1.05
CA GLY A 220 -14.11 -1.58 -0.27
C GLY A 220 -14.87 -1.61 1.05
N ARG A 221 -15.28 -2.80 1.55
CA ARG A 221 -15.87 -3.01 2.87
C ARG A 221 -14.78 -3.40 3.86
N LEU A 222 -14.52 -2.54 4.86
CA LEU A 222 -13.58 -2.86 5.94
C LEU A 222 -14.34 -3.49 7.11
N PRO A 223 -14.03 -4.74 7.51
CA PRO A 223 -14.60 -5.31 8.72
C PRO A 223 -13.94 -4.67 9.96
N MET A 224 -14.76 -4.11 10.87
CA MET A 224 -14.31 -3.66 12.21
C MET A 224 -14.26 -4.80 13.24
N SER A 225 -14.55 -6.04 12.84
CA SER A 225 -14.97 -7.12 13.72
C SER A 225 -13.86 -7.86 14.47
N VAL A 226 -12.57 -7.54 14.30
CA VAL A 226 -11.48 -8.28 15.00
C VAL A 226 -10.89 -7.55 16.21
N ARG A 227 -11.39 -6.36 16.53
CA ARG A 227 -10.96 -5.59 17.71
C ARG A 227 -11.11 -6.32 19.06
N PRO A 228 -12.15 -7.13 19.34
CA PRO A 228 -12.29 -7.75 20.66
C PRO A 228 -11.25 -8.86 20.93
N LEU A 229 -10.94 -9.72 19.95
CA LEU A 229 -9.90 -10.74 20.08
C LEU A 229 -8.49 -10.13 20.22
N ALA A 230 -8.22 -9.06 19.48
CA ALA A 230 -6.99 -8.29 19.63
C ALA A 230 -6.90 -7.62 21.01
N LYS A 231 -8.02 -7.14 21.57
CA LYS A 231 -8.08 -6.56 22.93
C LYS A 231 -7.83 -7.60 24.01
N THR A 232 -8.36 -8.81 23.90
CA THR A 232 -8.15 -9.87 24.91
C THR A 232 -6.70 -10.39 24.89
N LEU A 233 -6.10 -10.56 23.71
CA LEU A 233 -4.69 -10.91 23.59
C LEU A 233 -3.76 -9.75 23.97
N ALA A 234 -4.07 -8.51 23.59
CA ALA A 234 -3.33 -7.32 24.02
C ALA A 234 -3.39 -7.13 25.54
N ALA A 235 -4.54 -7.40 26.18
CA ALA A 235 -4.69 -7.39 27.63
C ALA A 235 -3.83 -8.48 28.30
N ARG A 236 -3.73 -9.68 27.73
CA ARG A 236 -2.84 -10.75 28.23
C ARG A 236 -1.34 -10.48 27.98
N LEU A 237 -1.02 -9.68 26.97
CA LEU A 237 0.35 -9.33 26.59
C LEU A 237 0.82 -7.97 27.13
N GLY A 238 -0.03 -7.22 27.84
CA GLY A 238 0.29 -5.89 28.37
C GLY A 238 0.51 -4.82 27.28
N LEU A 239 -0.07 -4.98 26.09
CA LEU A 239 0.10 -4.06 24.96
C LEU A 239 -1.00 -2.98 24.96
N GLY A 240 -0.61 -1.71 24.92
CA GLY A 240 -1.54 -0.57 24.85
C GLY A 240 -2.16 -0.40 23.46
N GLU A 241 -3.42 0.07 23.43
CA GLU A 241 -4.17 0.36 22.20
C GLU A 241 -3.48 1.47 21.39
N ALA A 242 -2.85 1.12 20.27
CA ALA A 242 -2.42 2.10 19.27
C ALA A 242 -3.57 2.28 18.27
N GLU A 243 -3.91 3.54 17.95
CA GLU A 243 -4.85 3.87 16.87
C GLU A 243 -4.37 3.21 15.56
N GLN A 244 -5.11 2.19 15.13
CA GLN A 244 -4.77 1.35 13.99
C GLN A 244 -4.97 2.13 12.68
N GLN A 245 -3.87 2.39 11.96
CA GLN A 245 -3.91 2.69 10.53
C GLN A 245 -4.21 1.39 9.76
N ALA A 246 -5.35 1.34 9.08
CA ALA A 246 -5.78 0.17 8.32
C ALA A 246 -5.01 0.04 6.99
N ASP A 247 -3.85 -0.60 7.01
CA ASP A 247 -3.21 -1.18 5.83
C ASP A 247 -3.76 -2.60 5.63
N GLY A 248 -4.87 -2.71 4.88
CA GLY A 248 -5.77 -3.87 4.87
C GLY A 248 -5.10 -5.24 4.72
N ALA A 249 -4.15 -5.46 3.82
CA ALA A 249 -3.51 -6.78 3.70
C ALA A 249 -2.57 -7.09 4.88
N THR A 250 -1.84 -6.09 5.37
CA THR A 250 -0.99 -6.29 6.56
C THR A 250 -1.82 -6.49 7.81
N THR A 251 -2.93 -5.76 7.96
CA THR A 251 -3.86 -5.95 9.07
C THR A 251 -4.53 -7.32 8.98
N LEU A 252 -4.95 -7.77 7.79
CA LEU A 252 -5.51 -9.11 7.61
C LEU A 252 -4.50 -10.21 7.94
N ALA A 253 -3.23 -10.05 7.55
CA ALA A 253 -2.17 -10.99 7.91
C ALA A 253 -1.95 -11.05 9.43
N GLU A 254 -1.91 -9.89 10.09
CA GLU A 254 -1.76 -9.79 11.54
C GLU A 254 -2.96 -10.35 12.29
N ASP A 255 -4.19 -10.03 11.87
CA ASP A 255 -5.42 -10.55 12.44
C ASP A 255 -5.47 -12.08 12.31
N PHE A 256 -5.07 -12.62 11.15
CA PHE A 256 -4.94 -14.07 10.98
C PHE A 256 -3.90 -14.66 11.93
N ASP A 257 -2.74 -14.02 12.10
CA ASP A 257 -1.70 -14.51 13.02
C ASP A 257 -2.17 -14.53 14.48
N VAL A 258 -2.97 -13.54 14.86
CA VAL A 258 -3.65 -13.47 16.17
C VAL A 258 -4.64 -14.63 16.33
N GLU A 259 -5.47 -14.91 15.34
CA GLU A 259 -6.42 -16.04 15.36
C GLU A 259 -5.70 -17.40 15.42
N VAL A 260 -4.61 -17.58 14.67
CA VAL A 260 -3.77 -18.79 14.70
C VAL A 260 -3.11 -18.98 16.06
N ALA A 261 -2.66 -17.90 16.71
CA ALA A 261 -2.13 -17.99 18.07
C ALA A 261 -3.21 -18.30 19.10
N ALA A 262 -4.39 -17.69 18.99
CA ALA A 262 -5.52 -17.93 19.88
C ALA A 262 -5.92 -19.41 19.91
N LEU A 263 -5.89 -20.10 18.76
CA LEU A 263 -6.15 -21.55 18.68
C LEU A 263 -5.25 -22.40 19.61
N LEU A 264 -4.00 -21.98 19.82
CA LEU A 264 -3.04 -22.73 20.63
C LEU A 264 -3.10 -22.35 22.12
N PHE A 265 -3.30 -21.08 22.43
CA PHE A 265 -3.15 -20.53 23.78
C PHE A 265 -4.47 -20.14 24.46
N ALA A 266 -5.57 -20.07 23.71
CA ALA A 266 -6.90 -19.73 24.22
C ALA A 266 -8.02 -20.48 23.46
N PRO A 267 -7.98 -21.83 23.40
CA PRO A 267 -8.92 -22.60 22.58
C PRO A 267 -10.38 -22.49 23.01
N GLU A 268 -10.64 -22.25 24.30
CA GLU A 268 -12.01 -22.10 24.85
C GLU A 268 -12.63 -20.75 24.44
N ALA A 269 -11.88 -19.65 24.55
CA ALA A 269 -12.34 -18.33 24.09
C ALA A 269 -12.52 -18.29 22.57
N PHE A 270 -11.72 -19.05 21.83
CA PHE A 270 -11.87 -19.21 20.39
C PHE A 270 -13.16 -19.94 20.00
N GLU A 271 -13.56 -20.99 20.74
CA GLU A 271 -14.81 -21.72 20.49
C GLU A 271 -16.03 -20.84 20.71
N GLU A 272 -16.06 -20.09 21.81
CA GLU A 272 -17.13 -19.12 22.09
C GLU A 272 -17.25 -18.06 20.99
N GLU A 273 -16.13 -17.56 20.47
CA GLU A 273 -16.15 -16.56 19.40
C GLU A 273 -16.49 -17.14 18.03
N LEU A 274 -16.01 -18.35 17.69
CA LEU A 274 -16.38 -19.05 16.44
C LEU A 274 -17.89 -19.36 16.39
N GLU A 275 -18.49 -19.70 17.52
CA GLU A 275 -19.94 -19.91 17.67
C GLU A 275 -20.73 -18.60 17.79
N ALA A 276 -20.10 -17.53 18.28
CA ALA A 276 -20.68 -16.19 18.37
C ALA A 276 -20.52 -15.35 17.10
N VAL A 277 -19.71 -15.77 16.11
CA VAL A 277 -19.75 -15.21 14.75
C VAL A 277 -21.15 -15.51 14.21
N PRO A 278 -22.06 -14.53 14.14
CA PRO A 278 -23.38 -14.80 13.62
C PRO A 278 -23.22 -15.19 12.14
N GLU A 279 -23.72 -16.36 11.74
CA GLU A 279 -23.81 -16.74 10.32
C GLU A 279 -24.70 -15.77 9.50
N GLY A 280 -25.35 -14.82 10.16
CA GLY A 280 -25.86 -13.60 9.57
C GLY A 280 -25.63 -12.43 10.52
N GLU A 281 -24.42 -11.85 10.53
CA GLU A 281 -24.32 -10.42 10.87
C GLU A 281 -25.35 -9.74 9.98
N GLU A 282 -26.44 -9.25 10.59
CA GLU A 282 -27.45 -8.45 9.90
C GLU A 282 -26.68 -7.44 9.07
N GLU A 283 -26.83 -7.60 7.76
CA GLU A 283 -26.41 -6.63 6.77
C GLU A 283 -27.14 -5.34 7.15
N GLU A 284 -26.54 -4.53 8.02
CA GLU A 284 -26.71 -3.10 7.88
C GLU A 284 -26.26 -2.87 6.46
N GLU A 285 -27.26 -2.72 5.59
CA GLU A 285 -27.20 -2.45 4.17
C GLU A 285 -26.30 -1.23 4.02
N ALA A 286 -24.98 -1.47 4.05
CA ALA A 286 -23.98 -0.45 4.05
C ALA A 286 -24.06 0.10 2.65
N ARG A 287 -24.83 1.19 2.52
CA ARG A 287 -25.13 1.85 1.25
C ARG A 287 -23.86 1.86 0.41
N ASP A 288 -23.96 1.36 -0.81
CA ASP A 288 -22.87 1.36 -1.79
C ASP A 288 -22.57 2.81 -2.21
N ALA A 289 -21.93 3.58 -1.32
CA ALA A 289 -21.68 5.00 -1.52
C ALA A 289 -20.78 5.24 -2.73
N ILE A 290 -19.87 4.30 -3.03
CA ILE A 290 -18.99 4.36 -4.20
C ILE A 290 -19.80 4.15 -5.47
N GLY A 291 -20.69 3.16 -5.49
CA GLY A 291 -21.60 2.93 -6.61
C GLY A 291 -22.63 4.03 -6.84
N GLU A 292 -23.20 4.56 -5.76
CA GLU A 292 -24.09 5.72 -5.82
C GLU A 292 -23.35 6.94 -6.42
N LEU A 293 -22.07 7.12 -6.07
CA LEU A 293 -21.23 8.16 -6.66
C LEU A 293 -20.98 7.92 -8.16
N ASP A 294 -20.72 6.68 -8.59
CA ASP A 294 -20.56 6.35 -10.01
C ASP A 294 -21.83 6.65 -10.82
N ALA A 295 -22.98 6.20 -10.31
CA ALA A 295 -24.27 6.51 -10.90
C ALA A 295 -24.53 8.03 -10.92
N GLY A 296 -24.10 8.74 -9.87
CA GLY A 296 -24.12 10.18 -9.80
C GLY A 296 -23.25 10.86 -10.85
N ARG A 297 -22.04 10.35 -11.12
CA ARG A 297 -21.14 10.87 -12.17
C ARG A 297 -21.77 10.73 -13.55
N ALA A 298 -22.28 9.54 -13.86
CA ALA A 298 -22.93 9.26 -15.15
C ALA A 298 -24.18 10.14 -15.33
N ARG A 299 -25.02 10.26 -14.29
CA ARG A 299 -26.21 11.12 -14.31
C ARG A 299 -25.86 12.60 -14.50
N LEU A 300 -24.88 13.11 -13.75
CA LEU A 300 -24.45 14.50 -13.86
C LEU A 300 -23.88 14.77 -15.26
N ALA A 301 -23.04 13.88 -15.79
CA ALA A 301 -22.48 14.01 -17.13
C ALA A 301 -23.58 14.11 -18.20
N GLN A 302 -24.57 13.22 -18.13
CA GLN A 302 -25.73 13.24 -19.03
C GLN A 302 -26.52 14.54 -18.88
N GLN A 303 -26.86 14.95 -17.66
CA GLN A 303 -27.62 16.18 -17.39
C GLN A 303 -26.88 17.42 -17.93
N LEU A 304 -25.56 17.52 -17.74
CA LEU A 304 -24.76 18.63 -18.26
C LEU A 304 -24.68 18.65 -19.80
N ALA A 305 -24.76 17.50 -20.45
CA ALA A 305 -24.78 17.41 -21.91
C ALA A 305 -26.16 17.79 -22.49
N GLU A 306 -27.24 17.40 -21.83
CA GLU A 306 -28.63 17.60 -22.29
C GLU A 306 -29.21 19.00 -21.97
N LEU A 307 -28.60 19.74 -21.05
CA LEU A 307 -29.06 21.06 -20.66
C LEU A 307 -29.07 22.04 -21.85
N PRO A 308 -30.01 23.02 -21.89
CA PRO A 308 -29.97 24.08 -22.87
C PRO A 308 -28.65 24.86 -22.81
N ALA A 309 -28.20 25.37 -23.97
CA ALA A 309 -27.01 26.23 -24.03
C ALA A 309 -27.15 27.42 -23.05
N ASP A 310 -26.06 27.71 -22.33
CA ASP A 310 -25.98 28.74 -21.30
C ASP A 310 -26.95 28.57 -20.10
N ALA A 311 -27.54 27.39 -19.92
CA ALA A 311 -28.27 27.07 -18.69
C ALA A 311 -27.29 26.98 -17.50
N THR A 312 -27.74 27.40 -16.31
CA THR A 312 -26.92 27.33 -15.08
C THR A 312 -27.23 26.03 -14.34
N PRO A 313 -26.29 25.06 -14.26
CA PRO A 313 -26.56 23.71 -13.77
C PRO A 313 -26.57 23.59 -12.23
N THR A 314 -27.20 24.55 -11.54
CA THR A 314 -27.16 24.61 -10.08
C THR A 314 -27.87 23.41 -9.45
N ALA A 315 -29.01 22.97 -10.01
CA ALA A 315 -29.82 21.91 -9.44
C ALA A 315 -29.13 20.54 -9.56
N GLU A 316 -28.51 20.30 -10.72
CA GLU A 316 -27.77 19.10 -11.08
C GLU A 316 -26.55 18.94 -10.17
N ILE A 317 -25.75 20.00 -10.01
CA ILE A 317 -24.59 20.00 -9.12
C ILE A 317 -25.01 19.83 -7.65
N GLN A 318 -26.10 20.49 -7.22
CA GLN A 318 -26.61 20.37 -5.85
C GLN A 318 -27.02 18.95 -5.48
N GLN A 319 -27.55 18.17 -6.43
CA GLN A 319 -27.87 16.75 -6.25
C GLN A 319 -26.63 15.85 -6.18
N PHE A 320 -25.54 16.25 -6.85
CA PHE A 320 -24.32 15.46 -6.95
C PHE A 320 -23.40 15.62 -5.72
N ILE A 321 -23.24 16.83 -5.17
CA ILE A 321 -22.32 17.10 -4.04
C ILE A 321 -22.51 16.15 -2.84
N PRO A 322 -23.74 15.83 -2.39
CA PRO A 322 -23.93 14.89 -1.28
C PRO A 322 -23.31 13.51 -1.50
N LEU A 323 -23.25 13.03 -2.75
CA LEU A 323 -22.64 11.74 -3.12
C LEU A 323 -21.11 11.79 -2.97
N VAL A 324 -20.49 12.91 -3.37
CA VAL A 324 -19.05 13.15 -3.18
C VAL A 324 -18.69 13.19 -1.70
N LEU A 325 -19.57 13.78 -0.88
CA LEU A 325 -19.39 13.82 0.58
C LEU A 325 -19.54 12.44 1.24
N ALA A 326 -20.34 11.54 0.66
CA ALA A 326 -20.61 10.22 1.24
C ALA A 326 -19.41 9.25 1.16
N VAL A 327 -18.54 9.41 0.17
CA VAL A 327 -17.37 8.53 -0.02
C VAL A 327 -16.11 9.01 0.72
N ARG A 328 -16.15 10.17 1.37
CA ARG A 328 -15.03 10.67 2.18
C ARG A 328 -15.06 10.02 3.56
N PRO A 329 -13.95 9.45 4.05
CA PRO A 329 -13.86 8.98 5.43
C PRO A 329 -14.08 10.17 6.35
N LEU A 330 -15.23 10.18 7.05
CA LEU A 330 -15.75 11.21 7.94
C LEU A 330 -14.69 12.27 8.33
N ILE A 331 -14.51 13.28 7.48
CA ILE A 331 -14.29 14.61 8.03
C ILE A 331 -15.57 14.79 8.82
N LYS A 332 -15.47 14.66 10.15
CA LYS A 332 -16.50 15.18 11.06
C LYS A 332 -16.52 16.67 10.78
N LEU A 333 -17.18 17.03 9.68
CA LEU A 333 -17.46 18.37 9.28
C LEU A 333 -18.20 18.88 10.51
N GLY A 334 -17.56 19.68 11.34
CA GLY A 334 -18.16 20.30 12.53
C GLY A 334 -19.31 21.26 12.15
N ILE A 335 -19.71 21.22 10.89
CA ILE A 335 -20.83 21.91 10.31
C ILE A 335 -22.09 21.19 10.77
N SER A 336 -22.87 21.87 11.60
CA SER A 336 -24.22 21.44 11.97
C SER A 336 -25.03 21.04 10.72
N ILE A 337 -26.00 20.13 10.85
CA ILE A 337 -26.85 19.65 9.74
C ILE A 337 -27.42 20.82 8.91
N ILE A 338 -27.75 21.95 9.57
CA ILE A 338 -28.25 23.18 8.95
C ILE A 338 -27.19 23.90 8.09
N GLY A 339 -25.91 23.85 8.49
CA GLY A 339 -24.79 24.41 7.74
C GLY A 339 -24.42 23.58 6.51
N ARG A 340 -24.61 22.25 6.53
CA ARG A 340 -24.28 21.36 5.40
C ARG A 340 -25.06 21.74 4.15
N ASP A 341 -26.37 21.97 4.27
CA ASP A 341 -27.21 22.37 3.15
C ASP A 341 -26.88 23.78 2.62
N LYS A 342 -26.38 24.66 3.50
CA LYS A 342 -25.88 25.98 3.08
C LYS A 342 -24.60 25.83 2.24
N VAL A 343 -23.65 25.03 2.71
CA VAL A 343 -22.38 24.77 1.99
C VAL A 343 -22.66 24.10 0.65
N VAL A 344 -23.52 23.07 0.61
CA VAL A 344 -23.88 22.38 -0.64
C VAL A 344 -24.48 23.35 -1.66
N ARG A 345 -25.44 24.19 -1.25
CA ARG A 345 -26.03 25.22 -2.14
C ARG A 345 -25.01 26.25 -2.59
N PHE A 346 -24.13 26.69 -1.69
CA PHE A 346 -23.10 27.67 -2.00
C PHE A 346 -22.12 27.12 -3.03
N LEU A 347 -21.55 25.94 -2.78
CA LEU A 347 -20.65 25.25 -3.70
C LEU A 347 -21.33 25.04 -5.06
N ALA A 348 -22.57 24.55 -5.07
CA ALA A 348 -23.33 24.33 -6.29
C ALA A 348 -23.48 25.62 -7.11
N ALA A 349 -23.90 26.72 -6.47
CA ALA A 349 -24.10 28.00 -7.15
C ALA A 349 -22.79 28.56 -7.72
N ARG A 350 -21.68 28.48 -6.98
CA ARG A 350 -20.37 28.97 -7.42
C ARG A 350 -19.82 28.16 -8.58
N VAL A 351 -19.82 26.84 -8.47
CA VAL A 351 -19.33 25.96 -9.54
C VAL A 351 -20.22 26.05 -10.78
N ALA A 352 -21.55 26.12 -10.62
CA ALA A 352 -22.48 26.29 -11.74
C ALA A 352 -22.22 27.58 -12.52
N GLY A 353 -21.91 28.68 -11.81
CA GLY A 353 -21.55 29.95 -12.43
C GLY A 353 -20.27 29.86 -13.29
N LEU A 354 -19.30 29.03 -12.86
CA LEU A 354 -18.02 28.85 -13.56
C LEU A 354 -18.14 27.98 -14.82
N ILE A 355 -19.05 27.00 -14.85
CA ILE A 355 -19.19 26.08 -15.99
C ILE A 355 -20.34 26.42 -16.96
N LYS A 356 -21.20 27.39 -16.63
CA LYS A 356 -22.42 27.74 -17.39
C LYS A 356 -22.24 27.79 -18.92
N GLY A 357 -21.15 28.39 -19.41
CA GLY A 357 -20.89 28.54 -20.86
C GLY A 357 -20.35 27.28 -21.56
N LEU A 358 -20.08 26.22 -20.81
CA LEU A 358 -19.56 24.94 -21.32
C LEU A 358 -20.61 23.83 -21.31
N VAL A 359 -21.84 24.12 -20.89
CA VAL A 359 -22.95 23.17 -20.75
C VAL A 359 -23.78 23.11 -22.05
N GLY A 360 -24.41 21.95 -22.29
CA GLY A 360 -25.29 21.73 -23.43
C GLY A 360 -24.58 21.50 -24.76
N ALA A 361 -25.37 21.38 -25.84
CA ALA A 361 -24.88 21.05 -27.18
C ALA A 361 -23.80 22.02 -27.72
N GLN A 362 -23.84 23.31 -27.34
CA GLN A 362 -22.83 24.28 -27.76
C GLN A 362 -21.50 24.07 -27.02
N GLY A 363 -21.55 23.82 -25.72
CA GLY A 363 -20.37 23.46 -24.93
C GLY A 363 -19.76 22.13 -25.37
N ALA A 364 -20.60 21.14 -25.68
CA ALA A 364 -20.16 19.87 -26.24
C ALA A 364 -19.37 20.06 -27.55
N ARG A 365 -19.79 20.95 -28.45
CA ARG A 365 -19.05 21.26 -29.68
C ARG A 365 -17.67 21.89 -29.43
N LEU A 366 -17.49 22.60 -28.32
CA LEU A 366 -16.19 23.17 -27.92
C LEU A 366 -15.28 22.13 -27.29
N LEU A 367 -15.84 21.23 -26.48
CA LEU A 367 -15.09 20.22 -25.71
C LEU A 367 -14.78 18.96 -26.53
N SER A 368 -15.68 18.51 -27.39
CA SER A 368 -15.62 17.20 -28.02
C SER A 368 -14.45 16.99 -28.98
N PRO A 369 -14.13 17.92 -29.90
CA PRO A 369 -13.08 17.65 -30.89
C PRO A 369 -11.71 17.39 -30.24
N PRO A 370 -11.24 18.20 -29.28
CA PRO A 370 -10.01 17.89 -28.53
C PRO A 370 -10.06 16.57 -27.77
N LEU A 371 -11.21 16.22 -27.17
CA LEU A 371 -11.37 14.98 -26.41
C LEU A 371 -11.28 13.75 -27.32
N VAL A 372 -11.93 13.79 -28.49
CA VAL A 372 -11.92 12.69 -29.47
C VAL A 372 -10.55 12.52 -30.13
N ASP A 373 -9.90 13.63 -30.48
CA ASP A 373 -8.60 13.63 -31.16
C ASP A 373 -7.44 13.19 -30.27
N ALA A 374 -7.62 13.20 -28.94
CA ALA A 374 -6.60 12.75 -27.99
C ALA A 374 -6.34 11.23 -28.00
N GLY A 375 -6.88 10.48 -28.97
CA GLY A 375 -6.64 9.03 -29.13
C GLY A 375 -7.88 8.16 -28.92
N LEU A 376 -9.05 8.77 -28.70
CA LEU A 376 -10.30 8.05 -28.41
C LEU A 376 -11.09 7.58 -29.64
N ARG A 377 -10.64 7.91 -30.86
CA ARG A 377 -11.26 7.44 -32.12
C ARG A 377 -11.36 5.91 -32.19
N ILE A 378 -10.43 5.19 -31.56
CA ILE A 378 -10.40 3.72 -31.53
C ILE A 378 -11.63 3.13 -30.81
N PHE A 379 -12.30 3.90 -29.95
CA PHE A 379 -13.47 3.49 -29.20
C PHE A 379 -14.81 3.85 -29.86
N GLY A 380 -14.81 4.32 -31.11
CA GLY A 380 -16.05 4.60 -31.83
C GLY A 380 -16.79 5.87 -31.38
N PHE A 381 -16.14 6.76 -30.62
CA PHE A 381 -16.68 8.05 -30.19
C PHE A 381 -16.71 9.12 -31.31
N GLU A 382 -16.66 8.71 -32.58
CA GLU A 382 -16.79 9.60 -33.73
C GLU A 382 -18.26 10.05 -33.93
N GLY A 383 -19.22 9.36 -33.31
CA GLY A 383 -20.64 9.71 -33.32
C GLY A 383 -21.03 10.85 -32.36
N PRO A 384 -22.11 11.58 -32.65
CA PRO A 384 -22.55 12.75 -31.86
C PRO A 384 -22.90 12.41 -30.40
N GLU A 385 -23.56 11.28 -30.14
CA GLU A 385 -23.89 10.84 -28.76
C GLU A 385 -22.62 10.54 -27.93
N GLY A 386 -21.57 9.99 -28.57
CA GLY A 386 -20.30 9.72 -27.92
C GLY A 386 -19.54 11.00 -27.54
N GLN A 387 -19.62 12.01 -28.40
CA GLN A 387 -19.01 13.33 -28.21
C GLN A 387 -19.66 14.12 -27.06
N GLU A 388 -21.00 14.12 -27.02
CA GLU A 388 -21.78 14.78 -25.97
C GLU A 388 -21.50 14.16 -24.60
N ASN A 389 -21.43 12.83 -24.51
CA ASN A 389 -21.10 12.12 -23.27
C ASN A 389 -19.69 12.43 -22.75
N LEU A 390 -18.67 12.43 -23.62
CA LEU A 390 -17.29 12.75 -23.23
C LEU A 390 -17.17 14.18 -22.68
N SER A 391 -17.89 15.13 -23.29
CA SER A 391 -17.93 16.52 -22.83
C SER A 391 -18.59 16.63 -21.46
N GLY A 392 -19.73 15.97 -21.26
CA GLY A 392 -20.42 15.90 -19.96
C GLY A 392 -19.56 15.27 -18.87
N GLU A 393 -18.83 14.20 -19.17
CA GLU A 393 -17.93 13.52 -18.23
C GLU A 393 -16.72 14.38 -17.81
N ALA A 394 -16.16 15.16 -18.74
CA ALA A 394 -15.08 16.11 -18.45
C ALA A 394 -15.56 17.21 -17.48
N LEU A 395 -16.77 17.73 -17.69
CA LEU A 395 -17.39 18.69 -16.77
C LEU A 395 -17.73 18.08 -15.43
N ALA A 396 -18.33 16.89 -15.39
CA ALA A 396 -18.62 16.18 -14.15
C ALA A 396 -17.34 15.90 -13.33
N SER A 397 -16.25 15.52 -14.00
CA SER A 397 -14.92 15.36 -13.38
C SER A 397 -14.36 16.68 -12.84
N THR A 398 -14.56 17.79 -13.56
CA THR A 398 -14.19 19.14 -13.11
C THR A 398 -14.97 19.55 -11.86
N VAL A 399 -16.28 19.30 -11.83
CA VAL A 399 -17.13 19.55 -10.66
C VAL A 399 -16.68 18.70 -9.47
N GLU A 400 -16.52 17.38 -9.65
CA GLU A 400 -16.06 16.48 -8.60
C GLU A 400 -14.70 16.90 -8.04
N GLY A 401 -13.73 17.17 -8.92
CA GLY A 401 -12.38 17.60 -8.54
C GLY A 401 -12.38 18.91 -7.78
N THR A 402 -13.22 19.88 -8.18
CA THR A 402 -13.36 21.17 -7.49
C THR A 402 -13.87 20.96 -6.07
N VAL A 403 -14.92 20.14 -5.91
CA VAL A 403 -15.50 19.83 -4.59
C VAL A 403 -14.47 19.11 -3.72
N LEU A 404 -13.82 18.06 -4.22
CA LEU A 404 -12.84 17.28 -3.46
C LEU A 404 -11.66 18.13 -2.99
N ARG A 405 -11.11 19.00 -3.86
CA ARG A 405 -9.97 19.87 -3.52
C ARG A 405 -10.37 20.98 -2.55
N THR A 406 -11.55 21.57 -2.71
CA THR A 406 -12.06 22.58 -1.76
C THR A 406 -12.15 22.00 -0.35
N LEU A 407 -12.61 20.75 -0.24
CA LEU A 407 -12.68 20.02 1.04
C LEU A 407 -11.30 19.69 1.62
N ASP A 408 -10.28 19.52 0.79
CA ASP A 408 -8.90 19.25 1.23
C ASP A 408 -8.14 20.52 1.64
N MET A 409 -8.48 21.67 1.04
CA MET A 409 -7.84 22.95 1.31
C MET A 409 -8.31 23.60 2.62
N LEU A 410 -9.57 23.37 3.01
CA LEU A 410 -10.21 24.07 4.12
C LEU A 410 -10.40 23.19 5.36
N PRO A 411 -10.03 23.67 6.55
CA PRO A 411 -10.43 23.03 7.80
C PRO A 411 -11.95 23.21 8.04
N PRO A 412 -12.59 22.37 8.88
CA PRO A 412 -14.04 22.41 9.09
C PRO A 412 -14.60 23.77 9.52
N GLU A 413 -13.84 24.54 10.30
CA GLU A 413 -14.24 25.85 10.82
C GLU A 413 -14.25 26.93 9.73
N ALA A 414 -13.44 26.78 8.68
CA ALA A 414 -13.33 27.75 7.59
C ALA A 414 -14.55 27.78 6.67
N PHE A 415 -15.42 26.75 6.72
CA PHE A 415 -16.64 26.70 5.92
C PHE A 415 -17.71 27.70 6.34
N GLU A 416 -17.56 28.35 7.50
CA GLU A 416 -18.44 29.44 7.94
C GLU A 416 -18.06 30.78 7.30
N ASP A 417 -16.82 30.93 6.83
CA ASP A 417 -16.32 32.13 6.17
C ASP A 417 -16.49 32.01 4.63
N GLU A 418 -17.51 32.68 4.11
CA GLU A 418 -17.84 32.64 2.67
C GLU A 418 -16.70 33.12 1.78
N LEU A 419 -15.84 34.03 2.24
CA LEU A 419 -14.71 34.52 1.45
C LEU A 419 -13.62 33.45 1.33
N GLN A 420 -13.34 32.72 2.42
CA GLN A 420 -12.40 31.59 2.39
C GLN A 420 -12.90 30.46 1.49
N VAL A 421 -14.20 30.15 1.57
CA VAL A 421 -14.81 29.14 0.69
C VAL A 421 -14.76 29.59 -0.77
N ASP A 422 -15.08 30.84 -1.10
CA ASP A 422 -15.04 31.32 -2.47
C ASP A 422 -13.61 31.30 -3.05
N ALA A 423 -12.61 31.73 -2.28
CA ALA A 423 -11.21 31.68 -2.68
C ALA A 423 -10.71 30.24 -2.90
N ALA A 424 -11.08 29.32 -2.01
CA ALA A 424 -10.75 27.90 -2.15
C ALA A 424 -11.44 27.27 -3.38
N VAL A 425 -12.72 27.58 -3.63
CA VAL A 425 -13.45 27.09 -4.81
C VAL A 425 -12.82 27.58 -6.10
N GLN A 426 -12.41 28.86 -6.18
CA GLN A 426 -11.76 29.39 -7.37
C GLN A 426 -10.42 28.69 -7.65
N THR A 427 -9.61 28.50 -6.62
CA THR A 427 -8.31 27.79 -6.73
C THR A 427 -8.53 26.33 -7.12
N ALA A 428 -9.43 25.64 -6.42
CA ALA A 428 -9.79 24.26 -6.69
C ALA A 428 -10.38 24.06 -8.10
N PHE A 429 -11.16 25.01 -8.59
CA PHE A 429 -11.70 24.99 -9.94
C PHE A 429 -10.61 25.18 -10.99
N ALA A 430 -9.69 26.13 -10.80
CA ALA A 430 -8.57 26.32 -11.72
C ALA A 430 -7.71 25.04 -11.83
N GLU A 431 -7.40 24.41 -10.69
CA GLU A 431 -6.68 23.13 -10.67
C GLU A 431 -7.47 21.96 -11.29
N ALA A 432 -8.79 21.89 -11.06
CA ALA A 432 -9.64 20.85 -11.64
C ALA A 432 -9.82 21.04 -13.15
N ALA A 433 -9.99 22.29 -13.60
CA ALA A 433 -10.07 22.64 -15.00
C ALA A 433 -8.76 22.35 -15.72
N GLY A 434 -7.62 22.70 -15.11
CA GLY A 434 -6.28 22.38 -15.61
C GLY A 434 -6.01 20.89 -15.77
N ALA A 435 -6.68 20.05 -14.97
CA ALA A 435 -6.60 18.60 -15.11
C ALA A 435 -7.58 18.05 -16.15
N TYR A 436 -8.87 18.39 -16.07
CA TYR A 436 -9.92 17.62 -16.76
C TYR A 436 -10.49 18.28 -18.01
N LEU A 437 -10.21 19.56 -18.26
CA LEU A 437 -10.64 20.24 -19.48
C LEU A 437 -9.51 20.23 -20.52
N PRO A 438 -9.86 20.22 -21.83
CA PRO A 438 -8.86 20.34 -22.88
C PRO A 438 -8.05 21.63 -22.79
N ASP A 439 -6.74 21.52 -23.01
CA ASP A 439 -5.77 22.61 -22.95
C ASP A 439 -6.09 23.77 -23.91
N GLN A 440 -6.83 23.54 -25.00
CA GLN A 440 -7.26 24.57 -25.95
C GLN A 440 -8.31 25.52 -25.37
N LEU A 441 -9.03 25.12 -24.33
CA LEU A 441 -10.00 25.96 -23.62
C LEU A 441 -9.37 26.73 -22.46
N LEU A 442 -8.14 26.38 -22.10
CA LEU A 442 -7.40 27.01 -21.01
C LEU A 442 -6.53 28.13 -21.55
N ARG A 443 -6.41 29.21 -20.77
CA ARG A 443 -5.45 30.28 -21.08
C ARG A 443 -4.04 29.72 -21.10
N GLU A 444 -3.21 30.18 -22.05
CA GLU A 444 -1.80 29.73 -22.15
C GLU A 444 -0.98 30.08 -20.90
N ASP A 445 -1.31 31.16 -20.21
CA ASP A 445 -0.63 31.65 -19.00
C ASP A 445 -1.22 31.13 -17.68
N LEU A 446 -2.17 30.19 -17.74
CA LEU A 446 -2.75 29.57 -16.55
C LEU A 446 -1.70 28.70 -15.85
N ALA A 447 -1.36 29.03 -14.60
CA ALA A 447 -0.31 28.36 -13.83
C ALA A 447 -0.64 26.89 -13.51
N GLU A 448 -1.94 26.58 -13.45
CA GLU A 448 -2.49 25.28 -13.08
C GLU A 448 -2.53 24.28 -14.25
N ARG A 449 -2.08 24.67 -15.46
CA ARG A 449 -1.99 23.75 -16.61
C ARG A 449 -1.06 22.59 -16.30
N GLU A 450 -1.52 21.38 -16.60
CA GLU A 450 -0.73 20.18 -16.35
C GLU A 450 0.31 19.89 -17.44
N THR A 451 0.16 20.47 -18.63
CA THR A 451 1.12 20.33 -19.74
C THR A 451 1.48 21.67 -20.38
N ALA A 452 2.72 21.77 -20.87
CA ALA A 452 3.23 22.97 -21.52
C ALA A 452 2.83 23.12 -23.00
N GLY A 453 2.13 22.14 -23.60
CA GLY A 453 1.82 22.11 -25.04
C GLY A 453 0.45 21.52 -25.35
N GLU A 454 0.31 20.81 -26.48
CA GLU A 454 -0.88 19.99 -26.75
C GLU A 454 -0.89 18.80 -25.77
N GLY A 455 -1.67 18.92 -24.70
CA GLY A 455 -1.87 17.89 -23.69
C GLY A 455 -2.82 16.78 -24.12
N GLY A 456 -2.79 15.69 -23.35
CA GLY A 456 -3.90 14.73 -23.31
C GLY A 456 -4.97 15.18 -22.33
N VAL A 457 -6.04 14.40 -22.22
CA VAL A 457 -7.11 14.62 -21.24
C VAL A 457 -7.30 13.35 -20.41
N TRP A 458 -7.77 13.50 -19.18
CA TRP A 458 -8.10 12.37 -18.30
C TRP A 458 -9.51 11.86 -18.58
N VAL A 459 -9.60 10.58 -18.88
CA VAL A 459 -10.82 9.92 -19.36
C VAL A 459 -11.25 8.86 -18.35
N LEU A 460 -12.50 8.92 -17.90
CA LEU A 460 -13.08 7.95 -16.96
C LEU A 460 -13.13 6.53 -17.56
N LEU A 461 -12.75 5.53 -16.75
CA LEU A 461 -12.72 4.10 -17.09
C LEU A 461 -13.13 3.22 -15.89
N PRO A 462 -13.61 1.99 -16.12
CA PRO A 462 -13.95 1.36 -17.42
C PRO A 462 -15.18 1.99 -18.11
N ARG A 463 -15.38 1.68 -19.39
CA ARG A 463 -16.40 2.31 -20.26
C ARG A 463 -17.53 1.36 -20.69
N ALA A 464 -17.92 0.46 -19.77
CA ALA A 464 -19.05 -0.43 -19.97
C ALA A 464 -20.38 0.31 -20.20
N THR A 465 -21.40 -0.39 -20.70
CA THR A 465 -22.76 0.14 -20.90
C THR A 465 -23.37 0.75 -19.63
N ARG A 466 -22.94 0.27 -18.45
CA ARG A 466 -23.17 0.89 -17.15
C ARG A 466 -21.82 1.09 -16.45
N PRO A 467 -21.22 2.29 -16.54
CA PRO A 467 -19.85 2.46 -16.09
C PRO A 467 -19.77 2.47 -14.54
N ARG A 468 -18.95 1.57 -14.00
CA ARG A 468 -18.50 1.59 -12.60
C ARG A 468 -17.11 2.19 -12.57
N TYR A 469 -17.03 3.51 -12.60
CA TYR A 469 -15.75 4.19 -12.76
C TYR A 469 -14.81 3.88 -11.58
N ARG A 470 -13.60 3.41 -11.88
CA ARG A 470 -12.57 3.15 -10.88
C ARG A 470 -11.32 3.95 -11.11
N PHE A 471 -11.07 4.42 -12.33
CA PHE A 471 -9.89 5.23 -12.59
C PHE A 471 -10.12 6.18 -13.75
N ARG A 472 -9.22 7.14 -13.90
CA ARG A 472 -9.06 7.89 -15.15
C ARG A 472 -7.78 7.45 -15.84
N LYS A 473 -7.81 7.33 -17.16
CA LYS A 473 -6.59 7.17 -17.98
C LYS A 473 -6.30 8.47 -18.69
N PHE A 474 -5.03 8.87 -18.71
CA PHE A 474 -4.59 9.97 -19.55
C PHE A 474 -4.48 9.49 -20.99
N THR A 475 -5.12 10.20 -21.91
CA THR A 475 -5.26 9.76 -23.31
C THR A 475 -3.94 9.78 -24.07
N ARG A 476 -3.03 10.69 -23.75
CA ARG A 476 -1.71 10.79 -24.38
C ARG A 476 -0.76 9.74 -23.80
N VAL A 477 -0.29 8.85 -24.67
CA VAL A 477 0.81 7.93 -24.38
C VAL A 477 2.14 8.61 -24.68
N TYR A 478 3.06 8.61 -23.71
CA TYR A 478 4.37 9.25 -23.88
C TYR A 478 5.40 8.25 -24.41
N ALA A 479 5.85 8.44 -25.65
CA ALA A 479 7.02 7.74 -26.17
C ALA A 479 8.30 8.38 -25.60
N VAL A 480 8.98 7.67 -24.71
CA VAL A 480 10.17 8.15 -23.99
C VAL A 480 11.37 7.26 -24.31
N PRO A 481 12.47 7.81 -24.85
CA PRO A 481 13.75 7.11 -24.94
C PRO A 481 14.37 7.04 -23.53
N LEU A 482 14.07 5.97 -22.82
CA LEU A 482 14.46 5.80 -21.44
C LEU A 482 15.95 5.49 -21.35
N THR A 483 16.74 6.45 -20.84
CA THR A 483 18.16 6.23 -20.58
C THR A 483 18.35 5.47 -19.28
N ARG A 484 19.50 4.80 -19.15
CA ARG A 484 19.88 4.10 -17.92
C ARG A 484 19.94 5.02 -16.71
N GLN A 485 20.39 6.27 -16.90
CA GLN A 485 20.49 7.26 -15.83
C GLN A 485 19.11 7.68 -15.31
N MET A 486 18.13 7.84 -16.20
CA MET A 486 16.73 8.10 -15.83
C MET A 486 16.14 6.91 -15.07
N ALA A 487 16.27 5.71 -15.62
CA ALA A 487 15.73 4.49 -15.00
C ALA A 487 16.26 4.24 -13.58
N ARG A 488 17.52 4.60 -13.30
CA ARG A 488 18.11 4.45 -11.95
C ARG A 488 17.48 5.38 -10.90
N ARG A 489 16.98 6.54 -11.31
CA ARG A 489 16.45 7.57 -10.40
C ARG A 489 14.98 7.34 -10.05
N VAL A 490 14.26 6.59 -10.88
CA VAL A 490 12.85 6.27 -10.64
C VAL A 490 12.78 5.09 -9.67
N PRO A 491 12.27 5.30 -8.44
CA PRO A 491 12.12 4.22 -7.47
C PRO A 491 11.04 3.25 -7.94
N TRP A 492 11.20 1.98 -7.59
CA TRP A 492 10.22 0.93 -7.81
C TRP A 492 9.72 0.41 -6.47
N TRP A 493 8.46 -0.04 -6.42
CA TRP A 493 7.80 -0.44 -5.18
C TRP A 493 8.48 -1.63 -4.47
N ASP A 494 9.13 -2.52 -5.21
CA ASP A 494 9.87 -3.68 -4.69
C ASP A 494 11.11 -3.32 -3.85
N GLY A 495 11.45 -2.03 -3.78
CA GLY A 495 12.64 -1.50 -3.13
C GLY A 495 13.81 -1.24 -4.07
N GLY A 496 13.70 -1.64 -5.34
CA GLY A 496 14.66 -1.35 -6.39
C GLY A 496 14.37 -0.04 -7.12
N SER A 497 14.96 0.07 -8.31
CA SER A 497 14.71 1.14 -9.28
C SER A 497 14.05 0.59 -10.54
N LEU A 498 13.51 1.47 -11.38
CA LEU A 498 13.06 1.12 -12.72
C LEU A 498 14.18 0.48 -13.56
N GLU A 499 15.44 0.87 -13.34
CA GLU A 499 16.60 0.18 -13.93
C GLU A 499 16.58 -1.30 -13.54
N ASP A 500 16.48 -1.62 -12.25
CA ASP A 500 16.47 -3.01 -11.78
C ASP A 500 15.31 -3.80 -12.39
N HIS A 501 14.11 -3.21 -12.40
CA HIS A 501 12.92 -3.83 -13.00
C HIS A 501 13.12 -4.16 -14.49
N LEU A 502 13.65 -3.21 -15.27
CA LEU A 502 13.89 -3.42 -16.71
C LEU A 502 15.03 -4.39 -16.99
N LEU A 503 16.09 -4.34 -16.18
CA LEU A 503 17.21 -5.27 -16.29
C LEU A 503 16.78 -6.71 -15.97
N ASP A 504 15.90 -6.90 -14.99
CA ASP A 504 15.34 -8.20 -14.62
C ASP A 504 14.37 -8.72 -15.71
N ARG A 505 13.78 -7.83 -16.51
CA ARG A 505 12.99 -8.16 -17.72
C ARG A 505 13.83 -8.38 -18.99
N GLY A 506 15.16 -8.38 -18.86
CA GLY A 506 16.07 -8.72 -19.97
C GLY A 506 16.54 -7.53 -20.81
N VAL A 507 16.35 -6.28 -20.36
CA VAL A 507 16.96 -5.12 -21.05
C VAL A 507 18.48 -5.20 -20.99
N GLU A 508 19.14 -5.24 -22.15
CA GLU A 508 20.61 -5.21 -22.23
C GLU A 508 21.16 -3.92 -22.82
N ARG A 509 20.39 -3.24 -23.68
CA ARG A 509 20.82 -2.06 -24.42
C ARG A 509 20.04 -0.83 -23.97
N TRP A 510 20.71 0.31 -23.96
CA TRP A 510 20.16 1.61 -23.57
C TRP A 510 20.54 2.67 -24.61
N PRO A 511 19.69 3.69 -24.87
CA PRO A 511 18.35 3.89 -24.32
C PRO A 511 17.33 2.86 -24.81
N VAL A 512 16.32 2.58 -23.99
CA VAL A 512 15.21 1.70 -24.34
C VAL A 512 14.07 2.57 -24.86
N GLN A 513 13.46 2.19 -25.97
CA GLN A 513 12.24 2.86 -26.44
C GLN A 513 11.06 2.35 -25.64
N THR A 514 10.45 3.25 -24.87
CA THR A 514 9.34 2.93 -23.97
C THR A 514 8.15 3.82 -24.23
N GLU A 515 6.97 3.31 -23.95
CA GLU A 515 5.71 4.03 -23.93
C GLU A 515 5.24 4.10 -22.47
N ILE A 516 4.81 5.29 -22.02
CA ILE A 516 4.35 5.51 -20.66
C ILE A 516 2.87 5.87 -20.70
N ASP A 517 2.06 5.03 -20.04
CA ASP A 517 0.64 5.26 -19.79
C ASP A 517 0.45 5.85 -18.39
N LEU A 518 -0.49 6.79 -18.23
CA LEU A 518 -0.77 7.45 -16.95
C LEU A 518 -2.20 7.17 -16.50
N TYR A 519 -2.37 7.01 -15.20
CA TYR A 519 -3.62 6.66 -14.54
C TYR A 519 -3.84 7.54 -13.31
N GLU A 520 -5.10 7.81 -12.98
CA GLU A 520 -5.49 8.53 -11.77
C GLU A 520 -6.54 7.72 -11.02
N ALA A 521 -6.35 7.57 -9.71
CA ALA A 521 -7.24 6.83 -8.84
C ALA A 521 -8.49 7.65 -8.47
N LEU A 522 -9.66 7.03 -8.54
CA LEU A 522 -10.93 7.53 -7.99
C LEU A 522 -11.17 7.00 -6.56
N PRO A 523 -12.15 7.54 -5.81
CA PRO A 523 -12.69 6.87 -4.63
C PRO A 523 -13.03 5.39 -4.91
N GLY A 524 -12.55 4.48 -4.06
CA GLY A 524 -12.75 3.03 -4.23
C GLY A 524 -11.74 2.32 -5.15
N THR A 525 -10.71 3.01 -5.63
CA THR A 525 -9.69 2.38 -6.49
C THR A 525 -8.83 1.38 -5.73
N GLN A 526 -8.72 0.17 -6.26
CA GLN A 526 -7.63 -0.77 -6.00
C GLN A 526 -6.70 -0.77 -7.20
N ILE A 527 -5.43 -1.15 -7.02
CA ILE A 527 -4.48 -1.19 -8.15
C ILE A 527 -4.99 -2.16 -9.21
N GLY A 528 -5.53 -3.32 -8.79
CA GLY A 528 -6.11 -4.31 -9.70
C GLY A 528 -7.04 -3.70 -10.75
N HIS A 529 -7.79 -2.64 -10.42
CA HIS A 529 -8.68 -1.97 -11.38
C HIS A 529 -7.95 -1.37 -12.58
N PHE A 530 -6.72 -0.86 -12.42
CA PHE A 530 -5.95 -0.32 -13.55
C PHE A 530 -5.64 -1.39 -14.61
N THR A 531 -5.78 -2.67 -14.28
CA THR A 531 -5.57 -3.76 -15.23
C THR A 531 -6.75 -3.96 -16.21
N GLN A 532 -7.93 -3.37 -15.93
CA GLN A 532 -9.08 -3.28 -16.85
C GLN A 532 -8.95 -2.12 -17.83
N ASP A 533 -7.74 -1.77 -18.23
CA ASP A 533 -7.52 -0.72 -19.22
C ASP A 533 -7.86 -1.25 -20.62
N GLU A 534 -9.11 -0.98 -21.04
CA GLU A 534 -9.66 -1.33 -22.34
C GLU A 534 -8.93 -0.64 -23.52
N THR A 535 -8.08 0.36 -23.26
CA THR A 535 -7.28 1.05 -24.29
C THR A 535 -6.00 0.30 -24.67
N LEU A 536 -5.68 -0.77 -23.95
CA LEU A 536 -4.49 -1.56 -24.22
C LEU A 536 -4.68 -2.43 -25.48
N PRO A 537 -3.58 -2.74 -26.20
CA PRO A 537 -3.61 -3.66 -27.34
C PRO A 537 -4.25 -5.02 -26.97
N THR A 538 -5.01 -5.59 -27.90
CA THR A 538 -5.71 -6.87 -27.70
C THR A 538 -4.76 -7.98 -27.22
N GLY A 539 -5.13 -8.66 -26.13
CA GLY A 539 -4.35 -9.74 -25.54
C GLY A 539 -3.21 -9.28 -24.62
N GLU A 540 -3.06 -7.97 -24.38
CA GLU A 540 -2.25 -7.45 -23.29
C GLU A 540 -3.02 -7.52 -21.97
N ARG A 541 -2.45 -8.19 -20.97
CA ARG A 541 -2.99 -8.26 -19.62
C ARG A 541 -1.93 -7.71 -18.67
N PRO A 542 -2.02 -6.41 -18.30
CA PRO A 542 -1.09 -5.83 -17.35
C PRO A 542 -1.22 -6.55 -16.01
N SER A 543 -0.12 -6.60 -15.29
CA SER A 543 -0.12 -7.07 -13.92
C SER A 543 -0.23 -5.89 -12.98
N SER A 544 -0.85 -6.10 -11.81
CA SER A 544 -1.00 -5.01 -10.85
C SER A 544 0.38 -4.47 -10.46
N ASP A 545 1.45 -5.26 -10.36
CA ASP A 545 2.80 -4.81 -9.98
C ASP A 545 3.49 -3.84 -10.97
N GLU A 546 2.93 -3.60 -12.15
CA GLU A 546 3.49 -2.70 -13.17
C GLU A 546 3.18 -1.22 -12.93
N PHE A 547 2.18 -0.91 -12.09
CA PHE A 547 1.74 0.46 -11.84
C PHE A 547 2.50 1.11 -10.68
N GLN A 548 3.20 2.20 -10.94
CA GLN A 548 3.95 2.93 -9.92
C GLN A 548 3.36 4.31 -9.67
N PRO A 549 3.44 4.86 -8.45
CA PRO A 549 3.04 6.25 -8.21
C PRO A 549 3.79 7.23 -9.10
N LEU A 550 3.06 8.18 -9.68
CA LEU A 550 3.57 9.27 -10.48
C LEU A 550 3.66 10.53 -9.60
N THR A 551 4.80 10.73 -8.96
CA THR A 551 5.09 11.97 -8.21
C THR A 551 5.54 13.09 -9.14
N PRO A 552 5.49 14.37 -8.72
CA PRO A 552 5.97 15.48 -9.54
C PRO A 552 7.43 15.30 -9.98
N ASP A 553 8.27 14.76 -9.10
CA ASP A 553 9.67 14.45 -9.42
C ASP A 553 9.80 13.38 -10.49
N ILE A 554 9.00 12.31 -10.43
CA ILE A 554 9.03 11.23 -11.42
C ILE A 554 8.46 11.73 -12.75
N ALA A 555 7.37 12.50 -12.73
CA ALA A 555 6.78 13.10 -13.92
C ALA A 555 7.75 14.08 -14.60
N GLY A 556 8.43 14.94 -13.84
CA GLY A 556 9.48 15.83 -14.35
C GLY A 556 10.67 15.07 -14.93
N GLN A 557 11.04 13.92 -14.35
CA GLN A 557 12.15 13.10 -14.85
C GLN A 557 11.78 12.31 -16.12
N LEU A 558 10.62 11.67 -16.15
CA LEU A 558 10.19 10.78 -17.24
C LEU A 558 9.54 11.54 -18.40
N LEU A 559 8.64 12.48 -18.07
CA LEU A 559 7.74 13.14 -19.01
C LEU A 559 8.16 14.57 -19.32
N ARG A 560 9.00 15.18 -18.46
CA ARG A 560 9.32 16.63 -18.44
C ARG A 560 8.12 17.52 -18.15
N GLU A 561 7.10 16.95 -17.53
CA GLU A 561 5.83 17.62 -17.18
C GLU A 561 5.55 17.37 -15.69
N PRO A 562 6.18 18.09 -14.75
CA PRO A 562 6.07 17.81 -13.32
C PRO A 562 4.65 17.98 -12.78
N ALA A 563 3.83 18.84 -13.39
CA ALA A 563 2.45 19.08 -12.98
C ALA A 563 1.51 17.88 -13.22
N LEU A 564 1.90 16.94 -14.10
CA LEU A 564 1.20 15.66 -14.26
C LEU A 564 1.34 14.74 -13.05
N GLY A 565 2.39 14.90 -12.23
CA GLY A 565 2.55 14.13 -11.01
C GLY A 565 1.76 14.71 -9.84
N LYS A 566 1.36 13.85 -8.89
CA LYS A 566 0.73 14.28 -7.62
C LYS A 566 1.55 13.77 -6.43
N SER A 567 1.68 14.60 -5.41
CA SER A 567 2.38 14.22 -4.19
C SER A 567 1.63 13.07 -3.51
N LEU A 568 2.38 12.05 -3.08
CA LEU A 568 1.82 10.99 -2.25
C LEU A 568 1.43 11.59 -0.89
N PRO A 569 0.30 11.16 -0.30
CA PRO A 569 -0.05 11.57 1.06
C PRO A 569 1.10 11.24 2.03
N ALA A 570 1.39 12.12 2.97
CA ALA A 570 2.47 11.94 3.97
C ALA A 570 2.31 10.67 4.84
N ARG A 571 1.14 10.00 4.78
CA ARG A 571 0.75 8.84 5.57
C ARG A 571 0.95 7.49 4.86
N VAL A 572 1.60 7.47 3.70
CA VAL A 572 1.88 6.23 2.98
C VAL A 572 2.91 5.40 3.73
N SER A 573 2.57 4.14 4.03
CA SER A 573 3.48 3.19 4.67
C SER A 573 4.74 3.00 3.80
N PRO A 574 5.95 3.04 4.38
CA PRO A 574 7.17 2.67 3.68
C PRO A 574 7.29 1.15 3.47
N LEU A 575 6.40 0.37 4.11
CA LEU A 575 6.27 -1.07 3.93
C LEU A 575 5.27 -1.36 2.83
N GLY A 576 5.69 -2.17 1.85
CA GLY A 576 4.81 -2.63 0.79
C GLY A 576 4.44 -1.55 -0.22
N ARG A 577 3.32 -1.78 -0.90
CA ARG A 577 2.87 -0.94 -1.99
C ARG A 577 1.91 0.14 -1.48
N PRO A 578 2.06 1.41 -1.92
CA PRO A 578 1.09 2.43 -1.58
C PRO A 578 -0.28 2.10 -2.17
N ARG A 579 -1.29 2.05 -1.32
CA ARG A 579 -2.68 1.94 -1.75
C ARG A 579 -3.12 3.18 -2.52
N PRO A 580 -3.94 3.01 -3.57
CA PRO A 580 -4.54 4.13 -4.26
C PRO A 580 -5.39 4.98 -3.32
N THR A 581 -5.11 6.27 -3.32
CA THR A 581 -5.98 7.29 -2.73
C THR A 581 -6.61 8.10 -3.85
N ALA A 582 -7.85 8.55 -3.69
CA ALA A 582 -8.50 9.40 -4.69
C ALA A 582 -7.59 10.60 -5.07
N GLY A 583 -7.43 10.85 -6.37
CA GLY A 583 -6.56 11.90 -6.92
C GLY A 583 -5.07 11.53 -7.00
N SER A 584 -4.63 10.41 -6.43
CA SER A 584 -3.26 9.92 -6.63
C SER A 584 -3.07 9.42 -8.06
N ARG A 585 -1.89 9.65 -8.63
CA ARG A 585 -1.56 9.28 -10.00
C ARG A 585 -0.54 8.18 -10.07
N TYR A 586 -0.64 7.39 -11.13
CA TYR A 586 0.18 6.23 -11.40
C TYR A 586 0.67 6.25 -12.84
N PHE A 587 1.79 5.59 -13.08
CA PHE A 587 2.30 5.35 -14.42
C PHE A 587 2.60 3.87 -14.63
N ARG A 588 2.53 3.44 -15.88
CA ARG A 588 2.94 2.13 -16.36
C ARG A 588 3.90 2.30 -17.52
N ILE A 589 4.92 1.45 -17.59
CA ILE A 589 5.90 1.47 -18.67
C ILE A 589 5.73 0.24 -19.54
N ARG A 590 5.50 0.47 -20.83
CA ARG A 590 5.51 -0.55 -21.88
C ARG A 590 6.82 -0.42 -22.66
N SER A 591 7.54 -1.53 -22.84
CA SER A 591 8.73 -1.59 -23.67
C SER A 591 8.42 -2.40 -24.92
N THR A 592 8.72 -1.85 -26.09
CA THR A 592 8.59 -2.60 -27.34
C THR A 592 9.63 -3.72 -27.39
N GLY A 593 9.21 -4.94 -27.72
CA GLY A 593 10.11 -6.07 -27.96
C GLY A 593 10.68 -6.78 -26.73
N LEU A 594 10.36 -6.39 -25.50
CA LEU A 594 10.71 -7.20 -24.33
C LEU A 594 9.75 -8.39 -24.20
N PRO A 595 10.26 -9.61 -23.93
CA PRO A 595 9.38 -10.72 -23.62
C PRO A 595 8.55 -10.36 -22.39
N ARG A 596 7.25 -10.65 -22.45
CA ARG A 596 6.39 -10.61 -21.26
C ARG A 596 7.08 -11.44 -20.17
N SER A 597 7.03 -10.98 -18.92
CA SER A 597 7.53 -11.75 -17.79
C SER A 597 6.83 -13.10 -17.77
N ARG A 598 7.49 -14.13 -18.31
CA ARG A 598 6.99 -15.52 -18.37
C ARG A 598 7.53 -16.38 -17.23
N GLY A 599 8.35 -15.79 -16.34
CA GLY A 599 8.82 -16.46 -15.13
C GLY A 599 7.83 -16.30 -13.97
N PRO A 600 7.85 -17.21 -12.98
CA PRO A 600 7.14 -17.01 -11.72
C PRO A 600 7.54 -15.64 -11.17
N ARG A 601 6.55 -14.76 -10.94
CA ARG A 601 6.78 -13.39 -10.51
C ARG A 601 7.53 -13.44 -9.18
N MET A 602 8.75 -12.89 -9.20
CA MET A 602 9.69 -12.96 -8.07
C MET A 602 9.06 -12.36 -6.80
N ARG A 603 9.26 -13.04 -5.65
CA ARG A 603 8.79 -12.62 -4.32
C ARG A 603 9.17 -11.18 -4.02
N ARG A 604 8.20 -10.32 -3.77
CA ARG A 604 8.25 -8.97 -4.35
C ARG A 604 8.99 -7.92 -3.52
N ARG A 605 9.47 -8.21 -2.30
CA ARG A 605 10.27 -7.28 -1.48
C ARG A 605 11.76 -7.60 -1.53
N ARG A 606 12.57 -6.61 -1.91
CA ARG A 606 14.04 -6.72 -1.92
C ARG A 606 14.69 -6.52 -0.55
N VAL A 607 14.00 -5.91 0.41
CA VAL A 607 14.48 -5.71 1.79
C VAL A 607 13.38 -6.13 2.75
N LEU A 608 13.72 -7.03 3.67
CA LEU A 608 12.86 -7.54 4.72
C LEU A 608 13.52 -7.26 6.07
N VAL A 609 12.72 -6.89 7.07
CA VAL A 609 13.21 -6.61 8.41
C VAL A 609 12.37 -7.40 9.39
N GLN A 610 12.99 -8.28 10.16
CA GLN A 610 12.33 -9.01 11.24
C GLN A 610 12.93 -8.55 12.56
N LEU A 611 12.12 -7.89 13.39
CA LEU A 611 12.52 -7.44 14.71
C LEU A 611 11.88 -8.33 15.77
N SER A 612 12.69 -9.01 16.56
CA SER A 612 12.30 -9.78 17.72
C SER A 612 12.77 -9.13 18.99
N LEU A 613 11.84 -8.66 19.82
CA LEU A 613 12.19 -8.17 21.15
C LEU A 613 12.40 -9.33 22.12
N LEU A 614 11.65 -10.41 21.95
CA LEU A 614 11.71 -11.57 22.85
C LEU A 614 12.93 -12.43 22.60
N ARG A 615 13.21 -12.78 21.33
CA ARG A 615 14.48 -13.43 20.95
C ARG A 615 15.66 -12.47 21.00
N ARG A 616 15.40 -11.19 21.31
CA ARG A 616 16.36 -10.09 21.29
C ARG A 616 17.15 -10.12 19.98
N GLN A 617 16.45 -10.26 18.86
CA GLN A 617 17.05 -10.53 17.58
C GLN A 617 16.55 -9.54 16.54
N LEU A 618 17.43 -8.96 15.74
CA LEU A 618 17.05 -8.18 14.56
C LEU A 618 17.66 -8.87 13.34
N THR A 619 16.83 -9.26 12.39
CA THR A 619 17.29 -9.83 11.12
C THR A 619 16.91 -8.89 9.99
N VAL A 620 17.92 -8.44 9.23
CA VAL A 620 17.73 -7.66 8.00
C VAL A 620 18.12 -8.54 6.83
N THR A 621 17.16 -8.89 5.99
CA THR A 621 17.40 -9.70 4.79
C THR A 621 17.27 -8.84 3.56
N PHE A 622 18.22 -8.96 2.64
CA PHE A 622 18.13 -8.33 1.33
C PHE A 622 18.29 -9.37 0.22
N ARG A 623 17.42 -9.26 -0.79
CA ARG A 623 17.32 -10.16 -1.93
C ARG A 623 17.92 -9.49 -3.16
N LEU A 624 18.74 -10.24 -3.88
CA LEU A 624 19.42 -9.81 -5.10
C LEU A 624 18.92 -10.66 -6.25
N SER A 625 18.51 -10.02 -7.35
CA SER A 625 18.13 -10.78 -8.56
C SER A 625 19.34 -11.51 -9.14
N GLU A 626 19.11 -12.49 -9.99
CA GLU A 626 20.17 -13.31 -10.60
C GLU A 626 21.23 -12.43 -11.28
N ARG A 627 20.79 -11.50 -12.12
CA ARG A 627 21.68 -10.58 -12.80
C ARG A 627 22.49 -9.72 -11.83
N GLN A 628 21.86 -9.28 -10.75
CA GLN A 628 22.52 -8.47 -9.75
C GLN A 628 23.56 -9.26 -8.96
N ALA A 629 23.22 -10.51 -8.61
CA ALA A 629 24.12 -11.46 -7.97
C ALA A 629 25.35 -11.70 -8.87
N GLN A 630 25.15 -11.95 -10.16
CA GLN A 630 26.23 -12.09 -11.14
C GLN A 630 27.08 -10.82 -11.28
N GLN A 631 26.48 -9.63 -11.29
CA GLN A 631 27.24 -8.36 -11.30
C GLN A 631 28.12 -8.20 -10.05
N LEU A 632 27.65 -8.64 -8.87
CA LEU A 632 28.49 -8.65 -7.68
C LEU A 632 29.60 -9.70 -7.79
N LEU A 633 29.30 -10.88 -8.33
CA LEU A 633 30.29 -11.93 -8.56
C LEU A 633 31.44 -11.46 -9.45
N THR A 634 31.16 -10.76 -10.56
CA THR A 634 32.21 -10.22 -11.44
C THR A 634 33.15 -9.25 -10.72
N ARG A 635 32.67 -8.53 -9.69
CA ARG A 635 33.48 -7.61 -8.87
C ARG A 635 34.20 -8.32 -7.72
N LEU A 636 33.66 -9.44 -7.26
CA LEU A 636 34.29 -10.31 -6.25
C LEU A 636 35.42 -11.14 -6.83
N GLN A 637 35.38 -11.44 -8.14
CA GLN A 637 36.44 -12.18 -8.83
C GLN A 637 37.65 -11.28 -9.10
N PRO A 638 38.89 -11.74 -8.81
CA PRO A 638 40.10 -11.03 -9.19
C PRO A 638 40.20 -10.88 -10.71
N ALA A 639 40.49 -9.67 -11.20
CA ALA A 639 40.70 -9.44 -12.64
C ALA A 639 41.91 -10.20 -13.22
N ALA A 640 42.87 -10.58 -12.37
CA ALA A 640 44.03 -11.39 -12.72
C ALA A 640 44.43 -12.29 -11.55
N ARG A 641 45.17 -13.38 -11.82
CA ARG A 641 45.77 -14.23 -10.77
C ARG A 641 46.68 -13.37 -9.88
N GLY A 642 46.29 -13.17 -8.62
CA GLY A 642 47.01 -12.35 -7.65
C GLY A 642 46.48 -10.92 -7.46
N ALA A 643 45.48 -10.48 -8.24
CA ALA A 643 44.84 -9.18 -8.03
C ALA A 643 43.99 -9.19 -6.75
N ARG A 644 43.99 -8.07 -6.00
CA ARG A 644 43.11 -7.90 -4.84
C ARG A 644 41.66 -7.75 -5.30
N ARG A 645 40.73 -8.34 -4.53
CA ARG A 645 39.29 -8.19 -4.75
C ARG A 645 38.87 -6.75 -4.44
N ASP A 646 37.99 -6.18 -5.26
CA ASP A 646 37.44 -4.84 -5.03
C ASP A 646 36.24 -4.88 -4.06
N LEU A 647 36.53 -5.26 -2.81
CA LEU A 647 35.55 -5.33 -1.73
C LEU A 647 34.85 -3.97 -1.45
N PRO A 648 35.54 -2.81 -1.50
CA PRO A 648 34.89 -1.51 -1.32
C PRO A 648 33.77 -1.25 -2.34
N THR A 649 33.99 -1.57 -3.62
CA THR A 649 32.96 -1.39 -4.65
C THR A 649 31.78 -2.36 -4.47
N VAL A 650 32.04 -3.59 -4.01
CA VAL A 650 30.97 -4.56 -3.68
C VAL A 650 30.13 -4.05 -2.51
N LEU A 651 30.76 -3.59 -1.43
CA LEU A 651 30.05 -3.03 -0.27
C LEU A 651 29.24 -1.80 -0.65
N SER A 652 29.82 -0.88 -1.45
CA SER A 652 29.12 0.30 -1.96
C SER A 652 27.89 -0.09 -2.79
N ALA A 653 27.99 -1.13 -3.62
CA ALA A 653 26.89 -1.63 -4.42
C ALA A 653 25.76 -2.22 -3.57
N LEU A 654 26.09 -2.93 -2.49
CA LEU A 654 25.10 -3.43 -1.53
C LEU A 654 24.43 -2.28 -0.77
N ARG A 655 25.22 -1.34 -0.21
CA ARG A 655 24.69 -0.18 0.54
C ARG A 655 23.70 0.64 -0.25
N LYS A 656 24.00 0.92 -1.53
CA LYS A 656 23.12 1.70 -2.42
C LYS A 656 21.73 1.07 -2.58
N ARG A 657 21.57 -0.22 -2.29
CA ARG A 657 20.31 -0.95 -2.48
C ARG A 657 19.48 -1.02 -1.21
N PHE A 658 20.10 -1.36 -0.07
CA PHE A 658 19.34 -1.54 1.15
C PHE A 658 19.16 -0.25 1.96
N VAL A 659 20.14 0.66 1.98
CA VAL A 659 20.12 1.83 2.88
C VAL A 659 18.89 2.73 2.68
N PRO A 660 18.50 3.12 1.45
CA PRO A 660 17.37 4.04 1.27
C PRO A 660 16.04 3.48 1.79
N ARG A 661 15.86 2.16 1.79
CA ARG A 661 14.62 1.50 2.20
C ARG A 661 14.65 1.06 3.65
N LEU A 662 15.80 0.55 4.11
CA LEU A 662 15.97 0.04 5.46
C LEU A 662 15.58 1.09 6.51
N SER A 663 15.95 2.36 6.31
CA SER A 663 15.60 3.45 7.24
C SER A 663 14.08 3.59 7.38
N GLY A 664 13.36 3.76 6.26
CA GLY A 664 11.90 3.93 6.28
C GLY A 664 11.17 2.74 6.90
N ILE A 665 11.59 1.52 6.55
CA ILE A 665 11.05 0.28 7.11
C ILE A 665 11.24 0.24 8.63
N LEU A 666 12.44 0.55 9.11
CA LEU A 666 12.77 0.54 10.54
C LEU A 666 12.03 1.63 11.30
N VAL A 667 11.97 2.85 10.79
CA VAL A 667 11.22 3.95 11.41
C VAL A 667 9.78 3.53 11.63
N HIS A 668 9.12 3.04 10.57
CA HIS A 668 7.74 2.59 10.66
C HIS A 668 7.58 1.43 11.65
N ARG A 669 8.42 0.39 11.60
CA ARG A 669 8.34 -0.75 12.52
C ARG A 669 8.57 -0.35 13.98
N LEU A 670 9.53 0.53 14.25
CA LEU A 670 9.84 1.00 15.61
C LEU A 670 8.70 1.83 16.19
N MET A 671 8.06 2.66 15.36
CA MET A 671 6.90 3.44 15.78
C MET A 671 5.65 2.55 15.96
N ARG A 672 5.35 1.69 14.99
CA ARG A 672 4.20 0.77 15.01
C ARG A 672 4.21 -0.13 16.24
N ARG A 673 5.39 -0.62 16.63
CA ARG A 673 5.56 -1.46 17.83
C ARG A 673 5.70 -0.68 19.14
N GLY A 674 5.50 0.64 19.13
CA GLY A 674 5.60 1.49 20.33
C GLY A 674 6.99 1.54 20.96
N LEU A 675 8.02 1.09 20.25
CA LEU A 675 9.41 1.09 20.74
C LEU A 675 9.99 2.50 20.79
N MET A 676 9.55 3.35 19.87
CA MET A 676 9.90 4.76 19.77
C MET A 676 8.62 5.57 19.61
N ARG A 677 8.49 6.65 20.39
CA ARG A 677 7.32 7.56 20.31
C ARG A 677 7.50 8.68 19.28
N ASP A 678 8.75 8.98 18.93
CA ASP A 678 9.12 10.08 18.05
C ASP A 678 9.74 9.54 16.75
N ALA A 679 9.30 10.09 15.63
CA ALA A 679 9.79 9.75 14.30
C ALA A 679 11.26 10.14 14.12
N ALA A 680 11.72 11.24 14.73
CA ALA A 680 13.12 11.65 14.65
C ALA A 680 14.03 10.69 15.43
N ALA A 681 13.64 10.31 16.66
CA ALA A 681 14.33 9.27 17.42
C ALA A 681 14.35 7.91 16.70
N ALA A 682 13.23 7.51 16.08
CA ALA A 682 13.15 6.31 15.26
C ALA A 682 14.09 6.39 14.04
N GLY A 683 14.19 7.56 13.40
CA GLY A 683 15.11 7.82 12.28
C GLY A 683 16.57 7.64 12.69
N GLN A 684 16.97 8.21 13.82
CA GLN A 684 18.34 8.04 14.34
C GLN A 684 18.67 6.59 14.69
N ALA A 685 17.71 5.84 15.26
CA ALA A 685 17.89 4.43 15.52
C ALA A 685 18.04 3.63 14.21
N ALA A 686 17.22 3.95 13.21
CA ALA A 686 17.27 3.33 11.89
C ALA A 686 18.62 3.57 11.19
N ASP A 687 19.17 4.78 11.26
CA ASP A 687 20.50 5.10 10.73
C ASP A 687 21.61 4.31 11.42
N ARG A 688 21.55 4.18 12.76
CA ARG A 688 22.51 3.39 13.54
C ARG A 688 22.43 1.90 13.21
N ILE A 689 21.23 1.36 13.00
CA ILE A 689 21.03 -0.01 12.52
C ILE A 689 21.62 -0.17 11.12
N GLY A 690 21.36 0.78 10.20
CA GLY A 690 21.92 0.77 8.85
C GLY A 690 23.45 0.80 8.82
N ALA A 691 24.07 1.57 9.73
CA ALA A 691 25.52 1.58 9.92
C ALA A 691 26.03 0.23 10.45
N SER A 692 25.34 -0.39 11.40
CA SER A 692 25.68 -1.70 11.96
C SER A 692 25.56 -2.82 10.92
N VAL A 693 24.53 -2.79 10.07
CA VAL A 693 24.37 -3.71 8.93
C VAL A 693 25.53 -3.54 7.96
N THR A 694 25.90 -2.30 7.65
CA THR A 694 27.06 -2.01 6.78
C THR A 694 28.36 -2.57 7.36
N ALA A 695 28.59 -2.42 8.66
CA ALA A 695 29.78 -2.95 9.33
C ALA A 695 29.84 -4.48 9.27
N ALA A 696 28.73 -5.17 9.57
CA ALA A 696 28.63 -6.62 9.49
C ALA A 696 28.92 -7.13 8.07
N LEU A 697 28.40 -6.45 7.04
CA LEU A 697 28.68 -6.80 5.65
C LEU A 697 30.13 -6.56 5.24
N SER A 698 30.74 -5.47 5.72
CA SER A 698 32.16 -5.21 5.48
C SER A 698 33.04 -6.32 6.05
N GLN A 699 32.74 -6.77 7.28
CA GLN A 699 33.45 -7.89 7.91
C GLN A 699 33.23 -9.18 7.12
N PHE A 700 31.98 -9.51 6.80
CA PHE A 700 31.64 -10.70 6.01
C PHE A 700 32.31 -10.72 4.63
N LEU A 701 32.40 -9.59 3.92
CA LEU A 701 33.08 -9.55 2.63
C LEU A 701 34.59 -9.80 2.75
N THR A 702 35.19 -9.49 3.89
CA THR A 702 36.61 -9.74 4.14
C THR A 702 36.88 -11.23 4.42
N GLU A 703 35.99 -11.87 5.18
CA GLU A 703 36.17 -13.26 5.66
C GLU A 703 35.46 -14.31 4.79
N GLY A 704 34.28 -13.98 4.26
CA GLY A 704 33.28 -14.88 3.68
C GLY A 704 32.90 -14.61 2.22
N ALA A 705 33.64 -13.77 1.49
CA ALA A 705 33.36 -13.47 0.07
C ALA A 705 33.24 -14.73 -0.83
N ALA A 706 33.93 -15.82 -0.50
CA ALA A 706 33.81 -17.09 -1.23
C ALA A 706 32.43 -17.75 -1.08
N GLN A 707 31.78 -17.61 0.09
CA GLN A 707 30.43 -18.12 0.32
C GLN A 707 29.40 -17.37 -0.53
N LEU A 708 29.55 -16.04 -0.64
CA LEU A 708 28.73 -15.24 -1.54
C LEU A 708 28.94 -15.65 -3.00
N ALA A 709 30.19 -15.87 -3.42
CA ALA A 709 30.48 -16.30 -4.78
C ALA A 709 29.88 -17.68 -5.10
N ALA A 710 29.95 -18.64 -4.16
CA ALA A 710 29.34 -19.95 -4.31
C ALA A 710 27.81 -19.88 -4.40
N ALA A 711 27.17 -19.05 -3.56
CA ALA A 711 25.73 -18.88 -3.59
C ALA A 711 25.21 -18.26 -4.89
N VAL A 712 26.00 -17.38 -5.54
CA VAL A 712 25.67 -16.80 -6.85
C VAL A 712 25.81 -17.83 -7.99
N GLN A 713 26.66 -18.84 -7.83
CA GLN A 713 26.89 -19.87 -8.85
C GLN A 713 25.88 -21.03 -8.81
N ASP A 714 25.02 -21.05 -7.79
CA ASP A 714 23.94 -22.01 -7.66
C ASP A 714 22.87 -21.78 -8.75
N PRO A 715 22.23 -22.84 -9.27
CA PRO A 715 21.17 -22.70 -10.30
C PRO A 715 19.90 -21.99 -9.79
N ALA A 716 19.74 -21.78 -8.48
CA ALA A 716 18.61 -21.04 -7.94
C ALA A 716 18.65 -19.56 -8.35
N ASN A 717 17.48 -19.02 -8.70
CA ASN A 717 17.37 -17.63 -9.16
C ASN A 717 17.73 -16.63 -8.05
N GLY A 718 18.86 -15.93 -8.20
CA GLY A 718 19.27 -14.86 -7.30
C GLY A 718 19.84 -15.32 -5.97
N VAL A 719 20.05 -14.37 -5.04
CA VAL A 719 20.72 -14.62 -3.75
C VAL A 719 20.05 -13.82 -2.64
N SER A 720 19.89 -14.44 -1.47
CA SER A 720 19.44 -13.76 -0.25
C SER A 720 20.60 -13.63 0.74
N ILE A 721 20.76 -12.44 1.30
CA ILE A 721 21.78 -12.14 2.31
C ILE A 721 21.06 -11.63 3.54
N SER A 722 21.25 -12.29 4.68
CA SER A 722 20.63 -11.93 5.95
C SER A 722 21.70 -11.51 6.95
N VAL A 723 21.46 -10.39 7.64
CA VAL A 723 22.28 -9.90 8.74
C VAL A 723 21.47 -10.02 10.02
N THR A 724 21.93 -10.87 10.93
CA THR A 724 21.26 -11.15 12.21
C THR A 724 22.06 -10.55 13.36
N PHE A 725 21.43 -9.68 14.12
CA PHE A 725 21.92 -9.17 15.41
C PHE A 725 21.22 -9.93 16.53
N SER A 726 21.97 -10.41 17.53
CA SER A 726 21.43 -11.10 18.71
C SER A 726 21.74 -10.30 19.97
N GLY A 727 20.85 -10.30 20.96
CA GLY A 727 20.94 -9.42 22.13
C GLY A 727 20.39 -8.00 21.92
N VAL A 728 19.53 -7.80 20.92
CA VAL A 728 18.85 -6.52 20.64
C VAL A 728 17.82 -6.22 21.74
N THR A 729 18.12 -5.21 22.56
CA THR A 729 17.20 -4.63 23.55
C THR A 729 16.76 -3.24 23.10
N LYS A 730 15.74 -2.68 23.77
CA LYS A 730 15.31 -1.29 23.54
C LYS A 730 16.46 -0.29 23.70
N ASP A 731 17.32 -0.53 24.70
CA ASP A 731 18.52 0.29 24.92
C ASP A 731 19.57 0.08 23.83
N ALA A 732 19.75 -1.15 23.34
CA ALA A 732 20.66 -1.42 22.22
C ALA A 732 20.18 -0.74 20.91
N LEU A 733 18.86 -0.59 20.71
CA LEU A 733 18.30 0.20 19.62
C LEU A 733 18.56 1.71 19.78
N GLN A 734 18.88 2.19 20.99
CA GLN A 734 19.29 3.57 21.28
C GLN A 734 20.81 3.75 21.36
N GLY A 735 21.57 2.66 21.55
CA GLY A 735 23.02 2.63 21.59
C GLY A 735 23.66 1.96 20.37
N SER A 736 24.70 1.16 20.64
CA SER A 736 25.38 0.33 19.64
C SER A 736 24.75 -1.06 19.61
N LEU A 737 24.46 -1.56 18.41
CA LEU A 737 24.10 -2.96 18.24
C LEU A 737 25.32 -3.87 18.46
N PRO A 738 25.09 -5.11 18.92
CA PRO A 738 26.11 -6.15 18.92
C PRO A 738 26.58 -6.47 17.49
N PRO A 739 27.73 -7.16 17.30
CA PRO A 739 28.20 -7.54 15.97
C PRO A 739 27.18 -8.43 15.26
N GLY A 740 26.82 -8.07 14.03
CA GLY A 740 25.86 -8.82 13.22
C GLY A 740 26.51 -10.04 12.56
N LYS A 741 25.81 -11.17 12.58
CA LYS A 741 26.19 -12.38 11.83
C LYS A 741 25.55 -12.36 10.45
N VAL A 742 26.36 -12.50 9.41
CA VAL A 742 25.88 -12.55 8.02
C VAL A 742 25.73 -13.99 7.55
N THR A 743 24.62 -14.29 6.89
CA THR A 743 24.38 -15.57 6.21
C THR A 743 23.94 -15.33 4.78
N VAL A 744 24.43 -16.14 3.84
CA VAL A 744 24.09 -16.06 2.42
C VAL A 744 23.48 -17.37 1.99
N THR A 745 22.35 -17.31 1.29
CA THR A 745 21.65 -18.49 0.77
C THR A 745 21.33 -18.30 -0.72
N PRO A 746 21.52 -19.35 -1.55
CA PRO A 746 21.00 -19.37 -2.91
C PRO A 746 19.50 -19.15 -2.98
N GLY A 747 19.06 -18.45 -4.02
CA GLY A 747 17.66 -18.17 -4.27
C GLY A 747 17.05 -17.08 -3.38
N TRP A 748 15.82 -16.71 -3.72
CA TRP A 748 14.97 -15.78 -2.97
C TRP A 748 14.20 -16.51 -1.86
N ARG A 749 14.87 -17.28 -1.01
CA ARG A 749 14.22 -17.93 0.13
C ARG A 749 14.08 -16.96 1.30
N SER A 750 12.89 -16.86 1.89
CA SER A 750 12.78 -16.48 3.30
C SER A 750 13.34 -17.66 4.12
N ARG A 751 14.14 -17.39 5.15
CA ARG A 751 14.51 -18.42 6.12
C ARG A 751 13.24 -19.07 6.68
N ASP A 752 13.27 -20.40 6.80
CA ASP A 752 12.22 -21.24 7.39
C ASP A 752 12.11 -21.12 8.92
#